data_AF-X5DXY2-F1
#
_entry.id   AF-X5DXY2-F1
#
_cell.length_a   1.000
_cell.length_b   1.000
_cell.length_c   1.000
_cell.angle_alpha   90.00
_cell.angle_beta   90.00
_cell.angle_gamma   90.00
#
_symmetry.space_group_name_H-M   'P 1'
#
loop_
_entity.id
_entity.type
_entity.pdbx_description
1 polymer ?
#
loop_
_entity_poly.entity_id
_entity_poly.type
_entity_poly.pdbx_seq_one_letter_code
_entity_poly.pdbx_strand_id
1 'polypeptide(L)'
;MRIAANTRTGKSPASRPSRRATRRVGAAVLALPLSVALALPLAAPAAAQGPGSGTSYLEPDEIPERQPQSVEEGQDLPGLPEGVDVDRIEWMSDRWANVYINTPSMPESPVLVQILLARDWYSQPDRDFPSVWALDGLRARDDESGWTLATNIQQFYADKNVNVIMPVGGNSSFYTDWDQQPEDGKTYKWETFLTQELPAVLREGWRTSEQRAVTGISMGGTAAMNLAQRHPELFQFVGSFSGYLDTTSTGVPQAINYATNDGAGYDAQRMWGPYGSERWNENDPKQHTGNLKDMTVYVSAGNGNAGPYDEEGPIPGYPANPAAFGLEAMSRMTTQTFVRAAQADDVNVIAKYRDSGTHDWPYWQYEMTQAWPYIAQTFGLSEEDRGVKCAAVGKIAEAEKRQRSQNLGTCTTNEYDAANGGKVQDFRNGRVYWKKDADKAWATWGRIGARYSAMNGPSSWLGYPTGEEHQIKGGFFQQFENGAIYWTPQTGAVEVKSDIIDAWGKHGWETGAFGYPTAPAQQVAGGGAVQQFQNGVAVRDKDGKVRMIEGKIGEKYIEAGGPADSSLGFPRSEEIKVKGGAFTQFEHGNIYWSASSGAHIIKYGKIFDAWGEDKWEQGRFGWPIEDQQGIPAGGEVVKFEHGEIREINGNIQKDPR
;
A
#
# COMPACT_ATOMS: atom_id res chain seq x y z
N MET A 1 65.50 63.03 4.69
CA MET A 1 65.18 62.62 3.30
C MET A 1 63.77 63.09 2.99
N ARG A 2 63.66 64.34 2.52
CA ARG A 2 63.22 64.72 1.16
C ARG A 2 61.74 64.38 0.90
N ILE A 3 60.82 65.28 1.27
CA ILE A 3 60.22 66.40 0.46
C ILE A 3 58.97 65.87 -0.26
N ALA A 4 57.72 66.19 0.16
CA ALA A 4 56.96 67.45 -0.05
C ALA A 4 56.63 67.69 -1.55
N ALA A 5 55.51 68.25 -2.02
CA ALA A 5 54.25 68.79 -1.54
C ALA A 5 53.49 69.30 -2.79
N ASN A 6 52.31 69.89 -2.57
CA ASN A 6 51.58 70.86 -3.42
C ASN A 6 50.76 70.33 -4.61
N THR A 7 49.43 70.48 -4.67
CA THR A 7 48.52 71.65 -4.57
C THR A 7 48.47 72.57 -5.81
N ARG A 8 47.21 72.76 -6.25
CA ARG A 8 46.56 74.02 -6.67
C ARG A 8 46.59 74.47 -8.15
N THR A 9 45.35 74.62 -8.66
CA THR A 9 44.73 75.81 -9.32
C THR A 9 45.02 76.20 -10.77
N GLY A 10 43.92 76.52 -11.49
CA GLY A 10 43.85 77.53 -12.56
C GLY A 10 43.13 77.06 -13.84
N LYS A 11 41.81 77.28 -14.00
CA LYS A 11 41.12 78.42 -14.70
C LYS A 11 41.16 78.41 -16.26
N SER A 12 40.00 78.05 -16.86
CA SER A 12 39.18 78.62 -18.00
C SER A 12 39.80 79.56 -19.08
N PRO A 13 39.23 79.70 -20.33
CA PRO A 13 37.78 79.89 -20.61
C PRO A 13 37.18 79.48 -22.01
N ALA A 14 35.87 79.79 -22.15
CA ALA A 14 35.01 79.94 -23.36
C ALA A 14 34.40 78.66 -23.99
N SER A 15 33.12 78.53 -24.36
CA SER A 15 32.04 79.49 -24.70
C SER A 15 30.60 78.90 -24.51
N ARG A 16 29.63 79.77 -24.18
CA ARG A 16 28.15 79.60 -23.99
C ARG A 16 27.36 79.37 -25.31
N PRO A 17 25.99 79.27 -25.36
CA PRO A 17 24.92 78.93 -24.37
C PRO A 17 23.83 77.93 -24.92
N SER A 18 22.89 77.34 -24.14
CA SER A 18 21.54 77.87 -23.82
C SER A 18 20.72 76.79 -23.06
N ARG A 19 20.31 77.02 -21.80
CA ARG A 19 19.01 77.49 -21.26
C ARG A 19 17.79 76.54 -21.39
N ARG A 20 17.40 75.89 -20.29
CA ARG A 20 16.18 76.12 -19.45
C ARG A 20 16.05 74.99 -18.40
N ALA A 21 16.23 75.26 -17.10
CA ALA A 21 15.18 75.54 -16.08
C ALA A 21 14.40 74.25 -15.69
N THR A 22 14.18 73.84 -14.44
CA THR A 22 14.34 74.45 -13.10
C THR A 22 14.12 73.38 -12.02
N ARG A 23 14.86 73.51 -10.90
CA ARG A 23 14.55 73.18 -9.48
C ARG A 23 14.05 71.79 -9.05
N ARG A 24 14.90 71.14 -8.25
CA ARG A 24 14.52 70.33 -7.06
C ARG A 24 14.09 71.24 -5.91
N VAL A 25 13.02 70.87 -5.20
CA VAL A 25 12.82 71.03 -3.73
C VAL A 25 11.98 69.83 -3.27
N GLY A 26 12.35 69.22 -2.15
CA GLY A 26 11.79 67.94 -1.68
C GLY A 26 10.62 68.06 -0.70
N ALA A 27 10.41 66.92 -0.02
CA ALA A 27 9.48 66.60 1.07
C ALA A 27 8.03 66.29 0.68
N ALA A 28 7.60 65.05 0.96
CA ALA A 28 6.62 64.76 2.02
C ALA A 28 6.16 63.29 1.95
N VAL A 29 6.15 62.64 3.11
CA VAL A 29 5.45 61.39 3.39
C VAL A 29 3.96 61.63 3.21
N LEU A 30 3.29 60.77 2.43
CA LEU A 30 1.85 60.61 2.42
C LEU A 30 1.53 59.12 2.34
N ALA A 31 1.05 58.58 3.46
CA ALA A 31 0.43 57.28 3.54
C ALA A 31 -0.93 57.33 2.83
N LEU A 32 -1.18 56.38 1.93
CA LEU A 32 -2.52 56.03 1.43
C LEU A 32 -2.55 54.52 1.13
N PRO A 33 -3.71 53.86 1.30
CA PRO A 33 -3.84 52.41 1.38
C PRO A 33 -3.77 51.79 -0.02
N LEU A 34 -2.92 50.78 -0.22
CA LEU A 34 -2.97 49.97 -1.43
C LEU A 34 -4.05 48.89 -1.29
N SER A 35 -5.24 49.21 -1.77
CA SER A 35 -6.18 48.21 -2.29
C SER A 35 -5.58 47.62 -3.58
N VAL A 36 -5.07 46.39 -3.51
CA VAL A 36 -4.60 45.64 -4.68
C VAL A 36 -5.80 44.93 -5.31
N ALA A 37 -6.28 45.48 -6.43
CA ALA A 37 -7.12 44.75 -7.36
C ALA A 37 -6.18 43.99 -8.34
N LEU A 38 -6.12 42.67 -8.22
CA LEU A 38 -5.44 41.80 -9.16
C LEU A 38 -6.34 41.58 -10.38
N ALA A 39 -5.97 42.18 -11.51
CA ALA A 39 -6.45 41.80 -12.82
C ALA A 39 -5.24 41.39 -13.66
N LEU A 40 -5.09 40.10 -13.94
CA LEU A 40 -4.09 39.55 -14.86
C LEU A 40 -4.80 39.03 -16.13
N PRO A 41 -4.24 39.27 -17.33
CA PRO A 41 -4.78 38.72 -18.57
C PRO A 41 -4.37 37.25 -18.75
N LEU A 42 -5.31 36.45 -19.21
CA LEU A 42 -5.13 35.07 -19.68
C LEU A 42 -4.11 35.02 -20.83
N ALA A 43 -3.01 34.28 -20.65
CA ALA A 43 -2.14 33.84 -21.74
C ALA A 43 -2.01 32.32 -21.70
N ALA A 44 -2.21 31.68 -22.85
CA ALA A 44 -2.21 30.23 -23.07
C ALA A 44 -0.81 29.59 -22.88
N PRO A 45 -0.71 28.28 -22.56
CA PRO A 45 0.57 27.64 -22.29
C PRO A 45 1.32 27.36 -23.60
N ALA A 46 2.56 27.82 -23.67
CA ALA A 46 3.51 27.43 -24.71
C ALA A 46 4.43 26.34 -24.14
N ALA A 47 4.38 25.15 -24.75
CA ALA A 47 5.32 24.07 -24.49
C ALA A 47 6.72 24.45 -24.98
N ALA A 48 7.74 24.23 -24.15
CA ALA A 48 9.14 24.30 -24.54
C ALA A 48 9.90 23.10 -23.96
N GLN A 49 10.47 22.28 -24.84
CA GLN A 49 11.34 21.16 -24.51
C GLN A 49 12.82 21.57 -24.50
N GLY A 50 13.53 21.21 -23.42
CA GLY A 50 14.97 20.92 -23.30
C GLY A 50 15.88 22.08 -22.82
N PRO A 51 17.09 21.81 -22.28
CA PRO A 51 17.68 20.57 -21.73
C PRO A 51 18.19 20.72 -20.27
N GLY A 52 17.89 19.74 -19.41
CA GLY A 52 18.69 19.38 -18.22
C GLY A 52 18.87 20.39 -17.07
N SER A 53 17.87 20.51 -16.19
CA SER A 53 18.06 20.79 -14.76
C SER A 53 17.13 19.88 -13.95
N GLY A 54 17.71 19.05 -13.08
CA GLY A 54 17.04 17.93 -12.42
C GLY A 54 16.18 18.34 -11.23
N THR A 55 14.93 18.73 -11.49
CA THR A 55 13.85 18.85 -10.49
C THR A 55 12.77 17.78 -10.63
N SER A 56 13.06 16.71 -11.38
CA SER A 56 12.31 15.46 -11.31
C SER A 56 12.83 14.60 -10.15
N TYR A 57 12.26 14.79 -8.97
CA TYR A 57 12.15 13.69 -8.00
C TYR A 57 10.66 13.46 -7.75
N LEU A 58 10.07 12.81 -8.77
CA LEU A 58 8.70 12.32 -8.91
C LEU A 58 7.64 13.42 -9.12
N GLU A 59 7.35 13.70 -10.39
CA GLU A 59 6.07 14.33 -10.77
C GLU A 59 4.93 13.41 -10.29
N PRO A 60 4.02 13.86 -9.39
CA PRO A 60 2.93 13.03 -8.87
C PRO A 60 1.98 12.49 -9.94
N ASP A 61 2.01 13.09 -11.13
CA ASP A 61 1.17 12.75 -12.28
C ASP A 61 1.83 11.72 -13.22
N GLU A 62 3.11 11.39 -13.04
CA GLU A 62 3.85 10.38 -13.82
C GLU A 62 4.36 9.20 -12.96
N ILE A 63 3.64 8.85 -11.89
CA ILE A 63 4.02 7.74 -11.03
C ILE A 63 3.45 6.43 -11.61
N PRO A 64 4.30 5.42 -11.90
CA PRO A 64 3.81 4.13 -12.37
C PRO A 64 2.87 3.51 -11.33
N GLU A 65 1.70 3.07 -11.80
CA GLU A 65 0.73 2.35 -10.97
C GLU A 65 1.40 1.14 -10.30
N ARG A 66 1.36 1.09 -8.96
CA ARG A 66 1.98 0.02 -8.18
C ARG A 66 0.97 -1.10 -7.98
N GLN A 67 1.21 -2.24 -8.62
CA GLN A 67 0.37 -3.41 -8.44
C GLN A 67 0.75 -4.16 -7.14
N PRO A 68 -0.17 -4.74 -6.36
CA PRO A 68 0.16 -5.51 -5.14
C PRO A 68 0.71 -6.90 -5.43
N GLN A 69 1.70 -7.35 -4.65
CA GLN A 69 2.42 -8.63 -4.84
C GLN A 69 1.53 -9.85 -4.64
N SER A 70 0.71 -9.75 -3.61
CA SER A 70 -0.35 -10.68 -3.29
C SER A 70 -1.47 -9.90 -2.62
N VAL A 71 -2.68 -10.42 -2.75
CA VAL A 71 -3.86 -9.92 -2.06
C VAL A 71 -4.36 -11.03 -1.16
N GLU A 72 -4.60 -10.71 0.10
CA GLU A 72 -5.22 -11.58 1.08
C GLU A 72 -6.58 -10.98 1.43
N GLU A 73 -7.64 -11.74 1.18
CA GLU A 73 -9.02 -11.31 1.48
C GLU A 73 -9.42 -11.81 2.87
N GLY A 74 -10.01 -10.93 3.67
CA GLY A 74 -10.55 -11.25 4.98
C GLY A 74 -9.50 -11.67 6.02
N GLN A 75 -9.33 -10.88 7.07
CA GLN A 75 -8.57 -11.27 8.26
C GLN A 75 -9.51 -11.43 9.45
N ASP A 76 -9.61 -12.64 10.00
CA ASP A 76 -10.35 -12.88 11.25
C ASP A 76 -9.49 -12.42 12.43
N LEU A 77 -9.72 -11.17 12.86
CA LEU A 77 -9.06 -10.57 14.01
C LEU A 77 -10.03 -10.57 15.20
N PRO A 78 -9.81 -11.42 16.22
CA PRO A 78 -10.65 -11.40 17.42
C PRO A 78 -10.41 -10.09 18.18
N GLY A 79 -11.48 -9.48 18.71
CA GLY A 79 -11.37 -8.31 19.60
C GLY A 79 -11.39 -6.94 18.92
N LEU A 80 -11.78 -6.88 17.63
CA LEU A 80 -12.07 -5.60 16.98
C LEU A 80 -13.37 -4.96 17.51
N PRO A 81 -13.49 -3.62 17.48
CA PRO A 81 -14.75 -2.93 17.76
C PRO A 81 -15.89 -3.38 16.85
N GLU A 82 -17.14 -3.20 17.31
CA GLU A 82 -18.32 -3.60 16.54
C GLU A 82 -18.36 -2.91 15.17
N GLY A 83 -18.46 -3.71 14.10
CA GLY A 83 -18.51 -3.23 12.72
C GLY A 83 -17.18 -2.82 12.10
N VAL A 84 -16.05 -3.03 12.81
CA VAL A 84 -14.70 -2.90 12.25
C VAL A 84 -14.19 -4.27 11.80
N ASP A 85 -13.74 -4.36 10.55
CA ASP A 85 -13.10 -5.55 10.01
C ASP A 85 -12.05 -5.20 8.93
N VAL A 86 -11.18 -6.15 8.61
CA VAL A 86 -10.18 -6.00 7.54
C VAL A 86 -10.73 -6.65 6.27
N ASP A 87 -11.10 -5.80 5.31
CA ASP A 87 -11.62 -6.19 3.99
C ASP A 87 -10.58 -7.03 3.23
N ARG A 88 -9.40 -6.44 3.04
CA ARG A 88 -8.27 -7.09 2.37
C ARG A 88 -6.93 -6.47 2.76
N ILE A 89 -5.89 -7.24 2.52
CA ILE A 89 -4.49 -6.84 2.66
C ILE A 89 -3.81 -7.00 1.30
N GLU A 90 -3.28 -5.90 0.81
CA GLU A 90 -2.48 -5.82 -0.41
C GLU A 90 -1.00 -5.72 -0.02
N TRP A 91 -0.25 -6.80 -0.22
CA TRP A 91 1.18 -6.82 0.12
C TRP A 91 2.00 -6.17 -1.01
N MET A 92 2.51 -4.97 -0.81
CA MET A 92 3.34 -4.25 -1.80
C MET A 92 4.79 -4.73 -1.82
N SER A 93 5.26 -5.23 -0.68
CA SER A 93 6.46 -6.06 -0.51
C SER A 93 6.27 -6.98 0.70
N ASP A 94 7.29 -7.75 1.08
CA ASP A 94 7.27 -8.53 2.33
C ASP A 94 7.26 -7.64 3.60
N ARG A 95 7.47 -6.33 3.49
CA ARG A 95 7.53 -5.39 4.63
C ARG A 95 6.65 -4.17 4.44
N TRP A 96 5.80 -4.18 3.41
CA TRP A 96 4.86 -3.10 3.12
C TRP A 96 3.51 -3.73 2.83
N ALA A 97 2.58 -3.54 3.75
CA ALA A 97 1.19 -3.94 3.61
C ALA A 97 0.28 -2.72 3.43
N ASN A 98 -0.63 -2.79 2.48
CA ASN A 98 -1.76 -1.90 2.31
C ASN A 98 -2.99 -2.59 2.93
N VAL A 99 -3.51 -2.06 4.03
CA VAL A 99 -4.60 -2.67 4.81
C VAL A 99 -5.87 -1.88 4.58
N TYR A 100 -6.90 -2.52 4.02
CA TYR A 100 -8.20 -1.92 3.79
C TYR A 100 -9.13 -2.27 4.94
N ILE A 101 -9.57 -1.27 5.69
CA ILE A 101 -10.31 -1.43 6.94
C ILE A 101 -11.74 -0.92 6.75
N ASN A 102 -12.72 -1.80 6.92
CA ASN A 102 -14.12 -1.41 7.05
C ASN A 102 -14.31 -0.76 8.43
N THR A 103 -14.96 0.40 8.46
CA THR A 103 -15.17 1.17 9.69
C THR A 103 -16.59 1.74 9.75
N PRO A 104 -17.28 1.66 10.91
CA PRO A 104 -18.58 2.29 11.13
C PRO A 104 -18.52 3.82 11.08
N SER A 105 -17.38 4.43 11.44
CA SER A 105 -17.23 5.88 11.50
C SER A 105 -17.16 6.52 10.11
N MET A 106 -16.72 5.76 9.10
CA MET A 106 -16.64 6.16 7.69
C MET A 106 -17.10 5.01 6.77
N PRO A 107 -18.42 4.72 6.71
CA PRO A 107 -18.96 3.47 6.15
C PRO A 107 -19.02 3.41 4.62
N GLU A 108 -18.71 4.49 3.91
CA GLU A 108 -18.88 4.57 2.45
C GLU A 108 -17.92 3.64 1.69
N SER A 109 -16.72 3.42 2.22
CA SER A 109 -15.70 2.55 1.62
C SER A 109 -14.61 2.20 2.64
N PRO A 110 -13.91 1.05 2.49
CA PRO A 110 -12.79 0.71 3.36
C PRO A 110 -11.72 1.82 3.37
N VAL A 111 -11.21 2.14 4.56
CA VAL A 111 -10.10 3.09 4.75
C VAL A 111 -8.78 2.35 4.55
N LEU A 112 -7.93 2.87 3.65
CA LEU A 112 -6.60 2.33 3.41
C LEU A 112 -5.60 2.86 4.45
N VAL A 113 -4.88 1.94 5.10
CA VAL A 113 -3.74 2.23 5.97
C VAL A 113 -2.52 1.47 5.47
N GLN A 114 -1.44 2.20 5.15
CA GLN A 114 -0.17 1.58 4.78
C GLN A 114 0.68 1.33 6.01
N ILE A 115 1.24 0.13 6.10
CA ILE A 115 2.05 -0.32 7.20
C ILE A 115 3.41 -0.76 6.68
N LEU A 116 4.47 -0.09 7.14
CA LEU A 116 5.84 -0.58 6.98
C LEU A 116 6.23 -1.38 8.21
N LEU A 117 6.55 -2.65 8.02
CA LEU A 117 6.83 -3.58 9.12
C LEU A 117 8.23 -3.40 9.68
N ALA A 118 8.33 -3.50 11.00
CA ALA A 118 9.57 -3.47 11.75
C ALA A 118 10.63 -4.44 11.19
N ARG A 119 11.90 -4.06 11.29
CA ARG A 119 13.04 -4.86 10.81
C ARG A 119 12.97 -6.33 11.28
N ASP A 120 12.70 -6.60 12.55
CA ASP A 120 12.72 -7.95 13.09
C ASP A 120 11.36 -8.64 13.07
N TRP A 121 10.41 -8.16 12.26
CA TRP A 121 9.09 -8.77 12.09
C TRP A 121 9.18 -10.29 11.92
N TYR A 122 9.99 -10.78 10.98
CA TYR A 122 10.10 -12.21 10.71
C TYR A 122 11.07 -12.96 11.64
N SER A 123 12.14 -12.29 12.10
CA SER A 123 13.16 -12.91 12.94
C SER A 123 12.73 -13.04 14.40
N GLN A 124 11.79 -12.21 14.84
CA GLN A 124 11.20 -12.22 16.18
C GLN A 124 9.66 -12.26 16.05
N PRO A 125 9.07 -13.42 15.69
CA PRO A 125 7.64 -13.54 15.38
C PRO A 125 6.71 -13.31 16.60
N ASP A 126 7.24 -13.43 17.82
CA ASP A 126 6.49 -13.21 19.06
C ASP A 126 6.70 -11.81 19.66
N ARG A 127 7.51 -10.96 19.01
CA ARG A 127 7.80 -9.60 19.49
C ARG A 127 6.73 -8.63 19.00
N ASP A 128 6.28 -7.78 19.92
CA ASP A 128 5.53 -6.56 19.60
C ASP A 128 6.47 -5.38 19.35
N PHE A 129 6.07 -4.48 18.46
CA PHE A 129 6.86 -3.33 18.04
C PHE A 129 6.14 -2.01 18.38
N PRO A 130 6.85 -0.96 18.79
CA PRO A 130 6.29 0.40 18.84
C PRO A 130 5.89 0.87 17.45
N SER A 131 5.01 1.87 17.39
CA SER A 131 4.58 2.46 16.12
C SER A 131 4.91 3.93 15.97
N VAL A 132 5.21 4.33 14.73
CA VAL A 132 5.37 5.72 14.31
C VAL A 132 4.31 6.02 13.26
N TRP A 133 3.37 6.90 13.59
CA TRP A 133 2.30 7.29 12.69
C TRP A 133 2.77 8.51 11.89
N ALA A 134 2.61 8.47 10.57
CA ALA A 134 3.03 9.52 9.66
C ALA A 134 1.82 10.00 8.85
N LEU A 135 1.18 11.07 9.36
CA LEU A 135 0.00 11.69 8.79
C LEU A 135 0.37 12.58 7.61
N ASP A 136 -0.46 12.53 6.56
CA ASP A 136 -0.25 13.23 5.30
C ASP A 136 -0.67 14.72 5.37
N GLY A 137 -0.36 15.47 4.32
CA GLY A 137 -0.68 16.88 4.17
C GLY A 137 -2.07 17.14 3.59
N LEU A 138 -2.33 18.41 3.26
CA LEU A 138 -3.64 18.85 2.76
C LEU A 138 -4.11 18.08 1.54
N ARG A 139 -3.22 17.79 0.58
CA ARG A 139 -3.55 17.17 -0.72
C ARG A 139 -3.37 15.65 -0.72
N ALA A 140 -3.69 15.00 0.40
CA ALA A 140 -3.61 13.55 0.53
C ALA A 140 -4.44 12.86 -0.56
N ARG A 141 -3.85 11.88 -1.23
CA ARG A 141 -4.52 11.09 -2.27
C ARG A 141 -5.18 9.87 -1.66
N ASP A 142 -6.22 9.37 -2.32
CA ASP A 142 -6.97 8.20 -1.88
C ASP A 142 -6.29 6.86 -2.27
N ASP A 143 -5.23 6.88 -3.10
CA ASP A 143 -4.54 5.68 -3.61
C ASP A 143 -3.24 5.33 -2.88
N GLU A 144 -2.49 6.32 -2.40
CA GLU A 144 -1.23 6.11 -1.68
C GLU A 144 -0.89 7.28 -0.73
N SER A 145 -0.23 7.00 0.39
CA SER A 145 0.34 8.05 1.25
C SER A 145 1.42 8.83 0.49
N GLY A 146 1.35 10.16 0.56
CA GLY A 146 2.36 11.05 0.02
C GLY A 146 3.77 10.77 0.58
N TRP A 147 3.87 10.22 1.79
CA TRP A 147 5.15 9.82 2.38
C TRP A 147 5.86 8.74 1.55
N THR A 148 5.18 7.66 1.16
CA THR A 148 5.79 6.62 0.32
C THR A 148 5.87 7.01 -1.15
N LEU A 149 5.05 7.99 -1.55
CA LEU A 149 5.02 8.50 -2.90
C LEU A 149 6.20 9.42 -3.21
N ALA A 150 6.50 10.35 -2.32
CA ALA A 150 7.40 11.48 -2.56
C ALA A 150 8.65 11.48 -1.67
N THR A 151 8.87 10.43 -0.87
CA THR A 151 10.05 10.33 0.01
C THR A 151 10.70 8.94 -0.02
N ASN A 152 11.84 8.82 0.68
CA ASN A 152 12.50 7.55 0.93
C ASN A 152 12.19 6.97 2.32
N ILE A 153 11.02 7.27 2.90
CA ILE A 153 10.60 6.79 4.23
C ILE A 153 10.67 5.26 4.34
N GLN A 154 10.33 4.54 3.27
CA GLN A 154 10.40 3.08 3.22
C GLN A 154 11.83 2.59 3.45
N GLN A 155 12.81 3.16 2.73
CA GLN A 155 14.22 2.78 2.88
C GLN A 155 14.79 3.26 4.21
N PHE A 156 14.29 4.39 4.72
CA PHE A 156 14.71 4.91 6.01
C PHE A 156 14.28 4.01 7.16
N TYR A 157 13.06 3.47 7.16
CA TYR A 157 12.56 2.62 8.26
C TYR A 157 12.88 1.12 8.12
N ALA A 158 13.39 0.68 6.97
CA ALA A 158 13.69 -0.73 6.70
C ALA A 158 14.66 -1.41 7.70
N ASP A 159 15.48 -0.65 8.43
CA ASP A 159 16.45 -1.16 9.41
C ASP A 159 16.08 -0.88 10.89
N LYS A 160 14.86 -0.41 11.15
CA LYS A 160 14.38 0.01 12.48
C LYS A 160 13.32 -0.93 13.02
N ASN A 161 13.32 -1.16 14.33
CA ASN A 161 12.33 -2.03 14.99
C ASN A 161 11.09 -1.27 15.46
N VAL A 162 10.41 -0.63 14.51
CA VAL A 162 9.11 0.04 14.68
C VAL A 162 8.23 -0.24 13.47
N ASN A 163 6.92 -0.31 13.68
CA ASN A 163 5.96 -0.29 12.59
C ASN A 163 5.66 1.17 12.20
N VAL A 164 5.66 1.49 10.90
CA VAL A 164 5.28 2.84 10.43
C VAL A 164 3.86 2.79 9.89
N ILE A 165 2.98 3.61 10.45
CA ILE A 165 1.55 3.61 10.14
C ILE A 165 1.22 4.87 9.35
N MET A 166 0.68 4.72 8.15
CA MET A 166 0.38 5.82 7.22
C MET A 166 -1.07 5.71 6.73
N PRO A 167 -2.02 6.37 7.40
CA PRO A 167 -3.40 6.47 6.91
C PRO A 167 -3.44 7.18 5.55
N VAL A 168 -4.13 6.61 4.58
CA VAL A 168 -4.21 7.11 3.19
C VAL A 168 -5.55 7.80 2.94
N GLY A 169 -5.54 8.85 2.14
CA GLY A 169 -6.72 9.65 1.82
C GLY A 169 -7.00 10.74 2.84
N GLY A 170 -8.23 11.24 2.81
CA GLY A 170 -8.67 12.31 3.71
C GLY A 170 -8.18 13.69 3.29
N ASN A 171 -8.23 14.00 1.99
CA ASN A 171 -7.93 15.32 1.44
C ASN A 171 -8.64 16.43 2.26
N SER A 172 -7.88 17.42 2.71
CA SER A 172 -8.34 18.53 3.57
C SER A 172 -9.02 18.13 4.90
N SER A 173 -8.96 16.87 5.34
CA SER A 173 -9.72 16.37 6.50
C SER A 173 -9.28 16.92 7.86
N PHE A 174 -8.04 17.40 7.98
CA PHE A 174 -7.35 17.68 9.26
C PHE A 174 -7.31 16.50 10.22
N TYR A 175 -7.56 15.28 9.71
CA TYR A 175 -7.76 14.06 10.50
C TYR A 175 -8.65 14.27 11.73
N THR A 176 -9.67 15.14 11.60
CA THR A 176 -10.65 15.47 12.65
C THR A 176 -12.01 14.85 12.32
N ASP A 177 -12.86 14.79 13.33
CA ASP A 177 -14.29 14.56 13.11
C ASP A 177 -14.96 15.86 12.66
N TRP A 178 -15.53 15.87 11.46
CA TRP A 178 -16.23 17.03 10.91
C TRP A 178 -17.64 17.17 11.49
N ASP A 179 -18.08 18.41 11.73
CA ASP A 179 -19.43 18.72 12.22
C ASP A 179 -20.50 18.50 11.13
N GLN A 180 -20.15 18.76 9.87
CA GLN A 180 -20.99 18.58 8.68
C GLN A 180 -20.22 17.85 7.58
N GLN A 181 -20.93 17.16 6.68
CA GLN A 181 -20.28 16.52 5.54
C GLN A 181 -19.56 17.55 4.64
N PRO A 182 -18.32 17.26 4.18
CA PRO A 182 -17.65 17.98 3.11
C PRO A 182 -18.46 18.01 1.81
N GLU A 183 -17.99 18.83 0.87
CA GLU A 183 -18.63 19.09 -0.41
C GLU A 183 -18.72 17.85 -1.32
N ASP A 184 -17.82 16.88 -1.16
CA ASP A 184 -17.85 15.60 -1.88
C ASP A 184 -18.90 14.60 -1.32
N GLY A 185 -19.56 14.95 -0.22
CA GLY A 185 -20.57 14.12 0.43
C GLY A 185 -20.01 12.95 1.25
N LYS A 186 -18.67 12.81 1.36
CA LYS A 186 -18.06 11.78 2.20
C LYS A 186 -18.29 12.09 3.69
N THR A 187 -18.19 11.09 4.54
CA THR A 187 -18.19 11.28 6.00
C THR A 187 -16.76 11.31 6.52
N TYR A 188 -16.35 12.40 7.16
CA TYR A 188 -15.03 12.52 7.79
C TYR A 188 -15.14 12.40 9.31
N LYS A 189 -14.79 11.22 9.81
CA LYS A 189 -14.65 10.88 11.23
C LYS A 189 -13.27 10.28 11.52
N TRP A 190 -12.25 10.97 11.02
CA TRP A 190 -10.86 10.53 11.08
C TRP A 190 -10.32 10.46 12.50
N GLU A 191 -10.72 11.36 13.40
CA GLU A 191 -10.27 11.31 14.80
C GLU A 191 -10.84 10.06 15.47
N THR A 192 -12.13 9.78 15.27
CA THR A 192 -12.76 8.55 15.77
C THR A 192 -12.06 7.30 15.21
N PHE A 193 -11.88 7.20 13.90
CA PHE A 193 -11.19 6.05 13.29
C PHE A 193 -9.77 5.87 13.85
N LEU A 194 -8.97 6.93 13.89
CA LEU A 194 -7.58 6.86 14.31
C LEU A 194 -7.42 6.55 15.80
N THR A 195 -8.35 6.96 16.66
CA THR A 195 -8.17 6.85 18.12
C THR A 195 -8.96 5.71 18.74
N GLN A 196 -10.07 5.30 18.13
CA GLN A 196 -10.98 4.30 18.71
C GLN A 196 -10.99 2.97 17.94
N GLU A 197 -10.69 2.98 16.64
CA GLU A 197 -10.86 1.81 15.78
C GLU A 197 -9.53 1.22 15.31
N LEU A 198 -8.68 2.06 14.70
CA LEU A 198 -7.37 1.66 14.18
C LEU A 198 -6.44 1.03 15.24
N PRO A 199 -6.35 1.53 16.51
CA PRO A 199 -5.44 0.94 17.49
C PRO A 199 -5.72 -0.53 17.77
N ALA A 200 -6.98 -0.96 17.74
CA ALA A 200 -7.35 -2.37 17.91
C ALA A 200 -6.87 -3.21 16.72
N VAL A 201 -7.09 -2.74 15.48
CA VAL A 201 -6.60 -3.43 14.28
C VAL A 201 -5.08 -3.61 14.33
N LEU A 202 -4.33 -2.56 14.70
CA LEU A 202 -2.88 -2.60 14.81
C LEU A 202 -2.38 -3.57 15.90
N ARG A 203 -3.07 -3.64 17.03
CA ARG A 203 -2.72 -4.55 18.13
C ARG A 203 -2.98 -6.00 17.77
N GLU A 204 -4.20 -6.31 17.30
CA GLU A 204 -4.62 -7.70 17.04
C GLU A 204 -3.98 -8.28 15.77
N GLY A 205 -3.80 -7.46 14.72
CA GLY A 205 -3.33 -7.93 13.42
C GLY A 205 -1.85 -7.69 13.13
N TRP A 206 -1.23 -6.68 13.76
CA TRP A 206 0.05 -6.13 13.31
C TRP A 206 1.12 -6.05 14.39
N ARG A 207 0.97 -6.80 15.51
CA ARG A 207 1.90 -6.87 16.64
C ARG A 207 2.45 -5.50 17.04
N THR A 208 1.54 -4.53 17.10
CA THR A 208 1.88 -3.16 17.46
C THR A 208 1.59 -2.96 18.94
N SER A 209 2.61 -2.61 19.70
CA SER A 209 2.50 -2.31 21.13
C SER A 209 1.75 -0.99 21.38
N GLU A 210 1.45 -0.71 22.65
CA GLU A 210 0.85 0.55 23.08
C GLU A 210 1.83 1.75 23.04
N GLN A 211 3.10 1.52 22.69
CA GLN A 211 4.06 2.59 22.47
C GLN A 211 3.85 3.23 21.09
N ARG A 212 3.41 4.49 21.06
CA ARG A 212 3.04 5.20 19.83
C ARG A 212 3.63 6.61 19.77
N ALA A 213 4.09 6.95 18.59
CA ALA A 213 4.48 8.30 18.20
C ALA A 213 3.52 8.74 17.10
N VAL A 214 2.91 9.92 17.23
CA VAL A 214 2.11 10.51 16.15
C VAL A 214 2.85 11.68 15.56
N THR A 215 3.07 11.63 14.25
CA THR A 215 3.76 12.67 13.50
C THR A 215 3.00 13.01 12.23
N GLY A 216 3.22 14.20 11.69
CA GLY A 216 2.62 14.55 10.41
C GLY A 216 3.16 15.83 9.83
N ILE A 217 2.84 16.06 8.57
CA ILE A 217 3.22 17.27 7.82
C ILE A 217 2.02 18.18 7.61
N SER A 218 2.22 19.50 7.53
CA SER A 218 1.14 20.41 7.13
C SER A 218 -0.13 20.21 7.97
N MET A 219 -1.26 19.92 7.33
CA MET A 219 -2.51 19.43 7.94
C MET A 219 -2.28 18.28 8.95
N GLY A 220 -1.56 17.23 8.58
CA GLY A 220 -1.20 16.12 9.45
C GLY A 220 -0.34 16.53 10.65
N GLY A 221 0.46 17.60 10.54
CA GLY A 221 1.22 18.16 11.66
C GLY A 221 0.32 18.86 12.68
N THR A 222 -0.69 19.60 12.20
CA THR A 222 -1.76 20.14 13.05
C THR A 222 -2.55 19.01 13.70
N ALA A 223 -2.93 18.01 12.92
CA ALA A 223 -3.67 16.85 13.40
C ALA A 223 -2.92 16.06 14.47
N ALA A 224 -1.63 15.79 14.27
CA ALA A 224 -0.80 15.07 15.24
C ALA A 224 -0.83 15.75 16.62
N MET A 225 -0.76 17.08 16.66
CA MET A 225 -0.86 17.85 17.90
C MET A 225 -2.26 17.78 18.52
N ASN A 226 -3.31 17.98 17.71
CA ASN A 226 -4.69 17.89 18.20
C ASN A 226 -5.01 16.50 18.77
N LEU A 227 -4.64 15.43 18.05
CA LEU A 227 -4.82 14.05 18.50
C LEU A 227 -4.08 13.79 19.80
N ALA A 228 -2.81 14.20 19.90
CA ALA A 228 -2.01 14.02 21.11
C ALA A 228 -2.56 14.79 22.31
N GLN A 229 -3.06 16.01 22.11
CA GLN A 229 -3.63 16.82 23.19
C GLN A 229 -4.99 16.33 23.66
N ARG A 230 -5.77 15.73 22.77
CA ARG A 230 -7.14 15.25 23.04
C ARG A 230 -7.18 13.81 23.56
N HIS A 231 -6.18 13.02 23.19
CA HIS A 231 -6.01 11.61 23.60
C HIS A 231 -4.60 11.37 24.16
N PRO A 232 -4.22 12.06 25.25
CA PRO A 232 -2.84 12.05 25.75
C PRO A 232 -2.36 10.68 26.24
N GLU A 233 -3.27 9.76 26.52
CA GLU A 233 -2.97 8.38 26.89
C GLU A 233 -2.49 7.51 25.73
N LEU A 234 -2.78 7.90 24.48
CA LEU A 234 -2.47 7.07 23.31
C LEU A 234 -1.02 7.23 22.83
N PHE A 235 -0.37 8.36 23.11
CA PHE A 235 0.90 8.73 22.50
C PHE A 235 1.95 9.12 23.54
N GLN A 236 3.21 8.77 23.29
CA GLN A 236 4.34 9.21 24.14
C GLN A 236 5.24 10.23 23.41
N PHE A 237 5.11 10.32 22.08
CA PHE A 237 5.80 11.28 21.24
C PHE A 237 4.82 11.95 20.28
N VAL A 238 4.95 13.26 20.10
CA VAL A 238 4.22 14.00 19.07
C VAL A 238 5.16 14.86 18.23
N GLY A 239 5.00 14.82 16.90
CA GLY A 239 5.82 15.53 15.93
C GLY A 239 5.01 16.33 14.92
N SER A 240 5.25 17.63 14.83
CA SER A 240 4.67 18.47 13.75
C SER A 240 5.76 18.97 12.82
N PHE A 241 5.71 18.55 11.55
CA PHE A 241 6.63 18.97 10.49
C PHE A 241 5.97 20.01 9.59
N SER A 242 6.31 21.27 9.79
CA SER A 242 5.68 22.39 9.10
C SER A 242 4.14 22.41 9.25
N GLY A 243 3.60 22.06 10.41
CA GLY A 243 2.16 22.14 10.70
C GLY A 243 1.67 23.55 11.04
N TYR A 244 0.34 23.72 11.12
CA TYR A 244 -0.31 24.96 11.57
C TYR A 244 -0.70 24.81 13.04
N LEU A 245 0.14 25.31 13.96
CA LEU A 245 0.00 25.06 15.40
C LEU A 245 -0.73 26.17 16.17
N ASP A 246 -1.51 26.95 15.45
CA ASP A 246 -2.38 28.00 15.96
C ASP A 246 -3.55 28.08 14.99
N THR A 247 -4.77 27.78 15.44
CA THR A 247 -5.95 27.79 14.56
C THR A 247 -6.95 28.91 14.89
N THR A 248 -6.79 29.59 16.03
CA THR A 248 -7.77 30.60 16.51
C THR A 248 -7.29 32.04 16.41
N SER A 249 -5.98 32.28 16.30
CA SER A 249 -5.45 33.65 16.23
C SER A 249 -6.03 34.42 15.04
N THR A 250 -6.18 35.73 15.19
CA THR A 250 -6.82 36.58 14.18
C THR A 250 -6.21 36.39 12.79
N GLY A 251 -7.06 36.05 11.82
CA GLY A 251 -6.66 35.81 10.43
C GLY A 251 -6.27 34.37 10.11
N VAL A 252 -5.95 33.55 11.11
CA VAL A 252 -5.56 32.15 10.90
C VAL A 252 -6.74 31.24 10.51
N PRO A 253 -7.94 31.32 11.12
CA PRO A 253 -9.09 30.55 10.67
C PRO A 253 -9.41 30.73 9.17
N GLN A 254 -9.35 31.97 8.68
CA GLN A 254 -9.58 32.30 7.27
C GLN A 254 -8.49 31.74 6.37
N ALA A 255 -7.24 31.69 6.85
CA ALA A 255 -6.12 31.17 6.10
C ALA A 255 -6.15 29.64 6.05
N ILE A 256 -6.57 28.97 7.13
CA ILE A 256 -6.89 27.54 7.13
C ILE A 256 -8.00 27.27 6.14
N ASN A 257 -9.09 28.03 6.16
CA ASN A 257 -10.17 27.89 5.19
C ASN A 257 -9.69 28.04 3.73
N TYR A 258 -8.81 29.00 3.46
CA TYR A 258 -8.20 29.15 2.14
C TYR A 258 -7.40 27.89 1.75
N ALA A 259 -6.62 27.33 2.67
CA ALA A 259 -5.82 26.14 2.42
C ALA A 259 -6.69 24.88 2.23
N THR A 260 -7.74 24.71 3.04
CA THR A 260 -8.76 23.65 2.90
C THR A 260 -9.46 23.73 1.53
N ASN A 261 -9.80 24.95 1.09
CA ASN A 261 -10.40 25.20 -0.21
C ASN A 261 -9.43 24.94 -1.38
N ASP A 262 -8.16 25.33 -1.25
CA ASP A 262 -7.13 25.05 -2.27
C ASP A 262 -6.81 23.54 -2.38
N GLY A 263 -6.86 22.80 -1.27
CA GLY A 263 -6.59 21.36 -1.24
C GLY A 263 -7.68 20.51 -1.88
N ALA A 264 -8.95 20.80 -1.57
CA ALA A 264 -10.09 19.94 -1.95
C ALA A 264 -11.34 20.70 -2.41
N GLY A 265 -11.34 22.03 -2.38
CA GLY A 265 -12.52 22.86 -2.59
C GLY A 265 -13.44 22.97 -1.37
N TYR A 266 -13.01 22.50 -0.19
CA TYR A 266 -13.89 22.41 0.98
C TYR A 266 -13.96 23.69 1.83
N ASP A 267 -15.06 23.85 2.57
CA ASP A 267 -15.27 24.94 3.53
C ASP A 267 -14.94 24.48 4.97
N ALA A 268 -13.91 25.10 5.57
CA ALA A 268 -13.47 24.77 6.93
C ALA A 268 -14.52 25.08 8.01
N GLN A 269 -15.55 25.91 7.71
CA GLN A 269 -16.66 26.11 8.65
C GLN A 269 -17.63 24.94 8.69
N ARG A 270 -17.57 24.00 7.73
CA ARG A 270 -18.28 22.71 7.82
C ARG A 270 -17.53 21.72 8.70
N MET A 271 -16.21 21.86 8.79
CA MET A 271 -15.33 21.06 9.62
C MET A 271 -15.48 21.37 11.11
N TRP A 272 -15.30 22.63 11.51
CA TRP A 272 -15.32 23.06 12.93
C TRP A 272 -16.36 24.15 13.21
N GLY A 273 -17.39 24.29 12.38
CA GLY A 273 -18.41 25.32 12.56
C GLY A 273 -17.90 26.75 12.30
N PRO A 274 -18.71 27.77 12.65
CA PRO A 274 -18.37 29.17 12.42
C PRO A 274 -17.04 29.58 13.08
N TYR A 275 -16.29 30.50 12.47
CA TYR A 275 -15.03 30.97 13.04
C TYR A 275 -15.20 31.47 14.48
N GLY A 276 -14.36 30.96 15.38
CA GLY A 276 -14.43 31.28 16.82
C GLY A 276 -15.45 30.44 17.60
N SER A 277 -16.06 29.42 16.99
CA SER A 277 -16.79 28.39 17.71
C SER A 277 -15.88 27.65 18.70
N GLU A 278 -16.49 26.93 19.64
CA GLU A 278 -15.76 26.06 20.58
C GLU A 278 -14.91 25.01 19.85
N ARG A 279 -15.40 24.47 18.72
CA ARG A 279 -14.68 23.48 17.91
C ARG A 279 -13.35 24.00 17.36
N TRP A 280 -13.25 25.29 16.99
CA TRP A 280 -11.96 25.87 16.60
C TRP A 280 -10.99 25.92 17.78
N ASN A 281 -11.48 26.24 18.98
CA ASN A 281 -10.65 26.24 20.18
C ASN A 281 -10.23 24.82 20.57
N GLU A 282 -11.12 23.84 20.53
CA GLU A 282 -10.83 22.41 20.77
C GLU A 282 -9.76 21.84 19.83
N ASN A 283 -9.62 22.42 18.64
CA ASN A 283 -8.66 22.01 17.62
C ASN A 283 -7.55 23.06 17.41
N ASP A 284 -7.19 23.79 18.47
CA ASP A 284 -6.09 24.75 18.46
C ASP A 284 -4.90 24.24 19.29
N PRO A 285 -3.82 23.77 18.64
CA PRO A 285 -2.65 23.27 19.34
C PRO A 285 -2.06 24.25 20.37
N LYS A 286 -2.17 25.56 20.10
CA LYS A 286 -1.67 26.61 21.01
C LYS A 286 -2.39 26.64 22.35
N GLN A 287 -3.67 26.27 22.41
CA GLN A 287 -4.52 26.47 23.59
C GLN A 287 -4.44 25.32 24.59
N HIS A 288 -3.96 24.15 24.15
CA HIS A 288 -3.97 22.91 24.95
C HIS A 288 -2.57 22.35 25.20
N THR A 289 -1.55 23.21 25.24
CA THR A 289 -0.16 22.79 25.39
C THR A 289 0.09 21.99 26.68
N GLY A 290 -0.56 22.35 27.80
CA GLY A 290 -0.46 21.61 29.06
C GLY A 290 -0.80 20.12 28.98
N ASN A 291 -1.59 19.67 27.99
CA ASN A 291 -1.91 18.25 27.80
C ASN A 291 -0.72 17.44 27.25
N LEU A 292 0.35 18.10 26.81
CA LEU A 292 1.55 17.45 26.25
C LEU A 292 2.68 17.26 27.27
N LYS A 293 2.48 17.62 28.54
CA LYS A 293 3.56 17.67 29.56
C LYS A 293 4.31 16.35 29.74
N ASP A 294 3.62 15.22 29.55
CA ASP A 294 4.15 13.87 29.77
C ASP A 294 4.69 13.24 28.47
N MET A 295 4.73 14.02 27.37
CA MET A 295 5.18 13.58 26.05
C MET A 295 6.50 14.21 25.62
N THR A 296 7.19 13.55 24.70
CA THR A 296 8.25 14.18 23.93
C THR A 296 7.64 14.95 22.76
N VAL A 297 7.80 16.29 22.76
CA VAL A 297 7.21 17.17 21.74
C VAL A 297 8.29 17.65 20.77
N TYR A 298 8.11 17.37 19.48
CA TYR A 298 8.98 17.84 18.40
C TYR A 298 8.20 18.74 17.44
N VAL A 299 8.77 19.91 17.12
CA VAL A 299 8.20 20.80 16.10
C VAL A 299 9.29 21.27 15.16
N SER A 300 8.99 21.27 13.86
CA SER A 300 9.84 21.89 12.87
C SER A 300 9.07 22.84 11.96
N ALA A 301 9.75 23.90 11.54
CA ALA A 301 9.28 24.79 10.48
C ALA A 301 10.47 25.51 9.85
N GLY A 302 10.44 25.66 8.52
CA GLY A 302 11.35 26.49 7.75
C GLY A 302 11.01 27.97 7.87
N ASN A 303 11.29 28.72 6.81
CA ASN A 303 10.96 30.14 6.69
C ASN A 303 10.36 30.52 5.33
N GLY A 304 10.12 29.53 4.45
CA GLY A 304 9.54 29.71 3.13
C GLY A 304 10.54 30.15 2.05
N ASN A 305 11.74 30.63 2.42
CA ASN A 305 12.77 31.00 1.44
C ASN A 305 13.25 29.75 0.69
N ALA A 306 13.69 29.94 -0.56
CA ALA A 306 14.28 28.86 -1.34
C ALA A 306 15.49 28.29 -0.59
N GLY A 307 15.48 26.98 -0.38
CA GLY A 307 16.59 26.23 0.20
C GLY A 307 17.24 25.29 -0.83
N PRO A 308 18.11 24.37 -0.36
CA PRO A 308 18.91 23.51 -1.24
C PRO A 308 18.11 22.58 -2.16
N TYR A 309 16.83 22.34 -1.86
CA TYR A 309 15.96 21.45 -2.64
C TYR A 309 14.93 22.21 -3.49
N ASP A 310 14.98 23.55 -3.51
CA ASP A 310 14.01 24.39 -4.23
C ASP A 310 14.58 24.96 -5.54
N GLU A 311 13.71 25.19 -6.52
CA GLU A 311 14.04 26.10 -7.62
C GLU A 311 13.90 27.55 -7.18
N GLU A 312 14.97 28.33 -7.38
CA GLU A 312 14.92 29.77 -7.14
C GLU A 312 13.98 30.46 -8.14
N GLY A 313 13.11 31.32 -7.62
CA GLY A 313 12.21 32.15 -8.39
C GLY A 313 12.88 33.40 -8.97
N PRO A 314 12.11 34.26 -9.66
CA PRO A 314 12.63 35.47 -10.29
C PRO A 314 13.16 36.53 -9.31
N ILE A 315 12.92 36.37 -8.01
CA ILE A 315 13.48 37.20 -6.93
C ILE A 315 14.50 36.36 -6.17
N PRO A 316 15.80 36.73 -6.13
CA PRO A 316 16.82 35.97 -5.44
C PRO A 316 16.45 35.67 -3.97
N GLY A 317 16.52 34.39 -3.59
CA GLY A 317 16.16 33.91 -2.24
C GLY A 317 14.68 33.55 -2.04
N TYR A 318 13.80 33.82 -3.02
CA TYR A 318 12.41 33.37 -3.02
C TYR A 318 12.23 32.13 -3.91
N PRO A 319 11.34 31.19 -3.55
CA PRO A 319 11.08 30.02 -4.39
C PRO A 319 10.25 30.39 -5.63
N ALA A 320 10.35 29.57 -6.68
CA ALA A 320 9.52 29.71 -7.87
C ALA A 320 8.01 29.53 -7.59
N ASN A 321 7.66 28.76 -6.53
CA ASN A 321 6.29 28.55 -6.08
C ASN A 321 5.92 29.51 -4.91
N PRO A 322 5.17 30.59 -5.17
CA PRO A 322 4.80 31.56 -4.13
C PRO A 322 3.79 31.02 -3.10
N ALA A 323 3.01 29.99 -3.43
CA ALA A 323 2.06 29.38 -2.50
C ALA A 323 2.81 28.57 -1.41
N ALA A 324 3.86 27.83 -1.80
CA ALA A 324 4.71 27.09 -0.87
C ALA A 324 5.44 28.02 0.11
N PHE A 325 5.88 29.19 -0.34
CA PHE A 325 6.41 30.25 0.54
C PHE A 325 5.37 30.70 1.58
N GLY A 326 4.16 31.03 1.14
CA GLY A 326 3.11 31.59 1.99
C GLY A 326 2.65 30.63 3.09
N LEU A 327 2.45 29.35 2.75
CA LEU A 327 2.07 28.32 3.70
C LEU A 327 3.19 28.05 4.72
N GLU A 328 4.45 28.01 4.29
CA GLU A 328 5.58 27.78 5.20
C GLU A 328 5.79 28.97 6.15
N ALA A 329 5.62 30.20 5.68
CA ALA A 329 5.69 31.39 6.52
C ALA A 329 4.59 31.36 7.61
N MET A 330 3.37 30.92 7.26
CA MET A 330 2.29 30.73 8.21
C MET A 330 2.60 29.61 9.22
N SER A 331 3.06 28.45 8.74
CA SER A 331 3.48 27.35 9.61
C SER A 331 4.56 27.80 10.60
N ARG A 332 5.56 28.56 10.13
CA ARG A 332 6.61 29.10 10.98
C ARG A 332 6.07 30.03 12.06
N MET A 333 5.19 30.95 11.69
CA MET A 333 4.56 31.87 12.64
C MET A 333 3.79 31.11 13.71
N THR A 334 2.90 30.20 13.30
CA THR A 334 2.05 29.42 14.22
C THR A 334 2.88 28.50 15.12
N THR A 335 3.92 27.85 14.59
CA THR A 335 4.86 27.02 15.36
C THR A 335 5.60 27.84 16.42
N GLN A 336 6.01 29.08 16.12
CA GLN A 336 6.65 29.95 17.11
C GLN A 336 5.67 30.38 18.20
N THR A 337 4.41 30.64 17.86
CA THR A 337 3.36 30.94 18.83
C THR A 337 3.11 29.74 19.74
N PHE A 338 3.01 28.54 19.19
CA PHE A 338 2.87 27.29 19.94
C PHE A 338 4.03 27.06 20.91
N VAL A 339 5.29 27.20 20.47
CA VAL A 339 6.45 27.02 21.35
C VAL A 339 6.44 28.01 22.52
N ARG A 340 5.99 29.25 22.30
CA ARG A 340 5.84 30.22 23.39
C ARG A 340 4.75 29.83 24.38
N ALA A 341 3.61 29.32 23.89
CA ALA A 341 2.53 28.82 24.74
C ALA A 341 2.99 27.59 25.55
N ALA A 342 3.66 26.64 24.90
CA ALA A 342 4.22 25.46 25.55
C ALA A 342 5.25 25.81 26.63
N GLN A 343 6.12 26.79 26.37
CA GLN A 343 7.04 27.32 27.38
C GLN A 343 6.33 27.96 28.58
N ALA A 344 5.18 28.61 28.36
CA ALA A 344 4.38 29.18 29.45
C ALA A 344 3.71 28.09 30.31
N ASP A 345 3.42 26.93 29.71
CA ASP A 345 2.85 25.75 30.37
C ASP A 345 3.92 24.77 30.91
N ASP A 346 5.20 25.14 30.90
CA ASP A 346 6.34 24.30 31.33
C ASP A 346 6.49 22.99 30.53
N VAL A 347 6.08 23.00 29.26
CA VAL A 347 6.24 21.87 28.34
C VAL A 347 7.53 22.05 27.54
N ASN A 348 8.44 21.08 27.65
CA ASN A 348 9.69 21.08 26.91
C ASN A 348 9.46 20.68 25.44
N VAL A 349 9.74 21.60 24.52
CA VAL A 349 9.57 21.39 23.08
C VAL A 349 10.92 21.37 22.37
N ILE A 350 11.18 20.31 21.62
CA ILE A 350 12.31 20.22 20.69
C ILE A 350 11.94 21.00 19.43
N ALA A 351 12.30 22.28 19.38
CA ALA A 351 12.02 23.14 18.24
C ALA A 351 13.18 23.14 17.23
N LYS A 352 12.89 22.79 15.96
CA LYS A 352 13.81 22.90 14.82
C LYS A 352 13.35 23.95 13.84
N TYR A 353 14.12 25.01 13.79
CA TYR A 353 13.85 26.18 12.99
C TYR A 353 14.88 26.25 11.86
N ARG A 354 14.54 25.74 10.67
CA ARG A 354 15.48 25.76 9.55
C ARG A 354 15.71 27.18 9.05
N ASP A 355 16.93 27.46 8.61
CA ASP A 355 17.35 28.76 8.04
C ASP A 355 16.84 28.97 6.60
N SER A 356 16.40 27.91 5.93
CA SER A 356 15.84 27.94 4.57
C SER A 356 15.00 26.68 4.28
N GLY A 357 14.15 26.78 3.26
CA GLY A 357 13.38 25.69 2.67
C GLY A 357 11.88 25.92 2.75
N THR A 358 11.19 25.35 1.77
CA THR A 358 9.76 25.52 1.52
C THR A 358 8.91 24.38 2.10
N HIS A 359 7.60 24.48 1.88
CA HIS A 359 6.59 23.51 2.26
C HIS A 359 6.57 22.30 1.30
N ASP A 360 7.63 21.50 1.31
CA ASP A 360 7.84 20.42 0.32
C ASP A 360 8.52 19.15 0.89
N TRP A 361 8.34 18.04 0.18
CA TRP A 361 8.63 16.67 0.61
C TRP A 361 10.08 16.37 1.05
N PRO A 362 11.13 16.82 0.34
CA PRO A 362 12.51 16.53 0.74
C PRO A 362 12.84 17.07 2.13
N TYR A 363 12.26 18.21 2.48
CA TYR A 363 12.45 18.80 3.80
C TYR A 363 11.71 18.05 4.90
N TRP A 364 10.50 17.56 4.62
CA TRP A 364 9.73 16.76 5.58
C TRP A 364 10.38 15.41 5.85
N GLN A 365 10.90 14.75 4.82
CA GLN A 365 11.68 13.53 4.99
C GLN A 365 12.93 13.76 5.81
N TYR A 366 13.63 14.88 5.58
CA TYR A 366 14.76 15.27 6.42
C TYR A 366 14.34 15.42 7.88
N GLU A 367 13.25 16.13 8.18
CA GLU A 367 12.77 16.32 9.55
C GLU A 367 12.35 15.00 10.22
N MET A 368 11.75 14.06 9.48
CA MET A 368 11.50 12.70 9.97
C MET A 368 12.79 12.03 10.45
N THR A 369 13.89 12.16 9.70
CA THR A 369 15.19 11.61 10.13
C THR A 369 15.78 12.32 11.36
N GLN A 370 15.50 13.61 11.53
CA GLN A 370 15.95 14.40 12.69
C GLN A 370 15.12 14.09 13.95
N ALA A 371 13.85 13.76 13.79
CA ALA A 371 12.96 13.35 14.87
C ALA A 371 13.28 11.92 15.36
N TRP A 372 13.74 11.03 14.48
CA TRP A 372 13.98 9.62 14.79
C TRP A 372 14.79 9.35 16.06
N PRO A 373 15.95 9.98 16.32
CA PRO A 373 16.71 9.74 17.54
C PRO A 373 15.90 10.03 18.82
N TYR A 374 15.01 11.03 18.78
CA TYR A 374 14.14 11.37 19.89
C TYR A 374 13.00 10.34 20.04
N ILE A 375 12.35 9.95 18.93
CA ILE A 375 11.33 8.89 18.91
C ILE A 375 11.90 7.60 19.53
N ALA A 376 13.07 7.17 19.04
CA ALA A 376 13.74 5.97 19.54
C ALA A 376 14.12 6.07 21.02
N GLN A 377 14.51 7.26 21.49
CA GLN A 377 14.80 7.50 22.90
C GLN A 377 13.53 7.45 23.74
N THR A 378 12.42 8.03 23.28
CA THR A 378 11.12 8.01 23.97
C THR A 378 10.62 6.60 24.20
N PHE A 379 10.76 5.72 23.20
CA PHE A 379 10.40 4.30 23.33
C PHE A 379 11.43 3.47 24.11
N GLY A 380 12.62 4.02 24.41
CA GLY A 380 13.69 3.29 25.07
C GLY A 380 14.31 2.20 24.18
N LEU A 381 14.30 2.38 22.85
CA LEU A 381 14.88 1.41 21.92
C LEU A 381 16.38 1.21 22.18
N SER A 382 16.83 -0.04 22.11
CA SER A 382 18.25 -0.40 22.15
C SER A 382 19.02 0.21 20.96
N GLU A 383 20.35 0.34 21.04
CA GLU A 383 21.13 0.83 19.88
C GLU A 383 20.92 -0.03 18.64
N GLU A 384 20.77 -1.34 18.81
CA GLU A 384 20.52 -2.30 17.73
C GLU A 384 19.15 -2.07 17.07
N ASP A 385 18.13 -1.64 17.82
CA ASP A 385 16.78 -1.37 17.31
C ASP A 385 16.68 -0.02 16.55
N ARG A 386 17.68 0.86 16.69
CA ARG A 386 17.70 2.21 16.12
C ARG A 386 18.15 2.30 14.66
N GLY A 387 18.73 1.22 14.14
CA GLY A 387 19.33 1.10 12.81
C GLY A 387 20.50 0.11 12.85
N VAL A 388 20.75 -0.62 11.76
CA VAL A 388 21.68 -1.76 11.80
C VAL A 388 22.95 -1.52 11.00
N LYS A 389 24.09 -1.84 11.62
CA LYS A 389 25.34 -2.17 10.91
C LYS A 389 25.42 -3.70 10.79
N CYS A 390 24.92 -4.24 9.70
CA CYS A 390 24.92 -5.68 9.46
C CYS A 390 26.03 -6.04 8.48
N ALA A 391 26.42 -7.31 8.49
CA ALA A 391 27.28 -7.89 7.49
C ALA A 391 26.80 -9.31 7.18
N ALA A 392 26.68 -9.64 5.89
CA ALA A 392 26.50 -11.02 5.49
C ALA A 392 27.79 -11.80 5.73
N VAL A 393 27.64 -13.06 6.18
CA VAL A 393 28.77 -13.97 6.40
C VAL A 393 28.50 -15.33 5.74
N GLY A 394 29.52 -16.19 5.70
CA GLY A 394 29.39 -17.58 5.26
C GLY A 394 28.70 -17.77 3.89
N LYS A 395 27.78 -18.73 3.84
CA LYS A 395 27.04 -19.11 2.61
C LYS A 395 26.06 -18.03 2.16
N ILE A 396 25.57 -17.21 3.08
CA ILE A 396 24.72 -16.08 2.76
C ILE A 396 25.53 -14.95 2.09
N ALA A 397 26.77 -14.69 2.54
CA ALA A 397 27.67 -13.75 1.86
C ALA A 397 28.11 -14.23 0.48
N GLU A 398 28.33 -15.55 0.31
CA GLU A 398 28.58 -16.13 -1.01
C GLU A 398 27.37 -15.92 -1.93
N ALA A 399 26.16 -16.07 -1.38
CA ALA A 399 24.91 -15.87 -2.09
C ALA A 399 24.71 -14.42 -2.54
N GLU A 400 24.89 -13.46 -1.62
CA GLU A 400 24.80 -12.01 -1.85
C GLU A 400 25.67 -11.54 -3.03
N LYS A 401 26.88 -12.12 -3.16
CA LYS A 401 27.84 -11.73 -4.20
C LYS A 401 27.49 -12.23 -5.61
N ARG A 402 26.49 -13.11 -5.76
CA ARG A 402 26.07 -13.61 -7.09
C ARG A 402 25.35 -12.50 -7.86
N GLN A 403 25.54 -12.46 -9.18
CA GLN A 403 25.01 -11.40 -10.06
C GLN A 403 23.49 -11.16 -9.90
N ARG A 404 22.69 -12.21 -9.67
CA ARG A 404 21.23 -12.08 -9.47
C ARG A 404 20.84 -11.51 -8.10
N SER A 405 21.73 -11.52 -7.12
CA SER A 405 21.52 -10.98 -5.78
C SER A 405 21.94 -9.51 -5.64
N GLN A 406 22.47 -8.88 -6.69
CA GLN A 406 22.84 -7.46 -6.68
C GLN A 406 21.66 -6.52 -6.41
N ASN A 407 20.44 -6.98 -6.71
CA ASN A 407 19.22 -6.22 -6.46
C ASN A 407 18.73 -6.30 -5.02
N LEU A 408 19.30 -7.15 -4.15
CA LEU A 408 18.89 -7.26 -2.74
C LEU A 408 19.13 -5.97 -1.95
N GLY A 409 20.12 -5.16 -2.37
CA GLY A 409 20.54 -3.95 -1.67
C GLY A 409 21.38 -4.27 -0.43
N THR A 410 21.52 -3.30 0.47
CA THR A 410 22.25 -3.51 1.73
C THR A 410 21.46 -4.46 2.64
N CYS A 411 22.16 -5.25 3.44
CA CYS A 411 21.52 -6.02 4.51
C CYS A 411 20.75 -5.06 5.43
N THR A 412 19.70 -5.58 6.06
CA THR A 412 18.96 -4.90 7.14
C THR A 412 19.13 -5.64 8.45
N THR A 413 19.38 -6.95 8.44
CA THR A 413 19.67 -7.78 9.63
C THR A 413 21.00 -8.53 9.48
N ASN A 414 21.52 -9.06 10.60
CA ASN A 414 22.48 -10.17 10.55
C ASN A 414 21.73 -11.50 10.36
N GLU A 415 22.46 -12.61 10.18
CA GLU A 415 21.84 -13.94 10.11
C GLU A 415 21.06 -14.26 11.40
N TYR A 416 19.80 -14.70 11.25
CA TYR A 416 18.96 -15.21 12.32
C TYR A 416 18.53 -16.66 12.06
N ASP A 417 18.09 -17.35 13.11
CA ASP A 417 17.67 -18.75 13.03
C ASP A 417 16.35 -18.93 12.28
N ALA A 418 16.29 -20.00 11.49
CA ALA A 418 15.07 -20.44 10.81
C ALA A 418 14.82 -21.94 11.05
N ALA A 419 13.69 -22.42 10.51
CA ALA A 419 13.22 -23.79 10.71
C ALA A 419 14.32 -24.84 10.51
N ASN A 420 14.34 -25.87 11.37
CA ASN A 420 15.27 -27.00 11.29
C ASN A 420 16.77 -26.61 11.34
N GLY A 421 17.09 -25.49 11.98
CA GLY A 421 18.47 -25.04 12.22
C GLY A 421 19.16 -24.41 11.02
N GLY A 422 18.39 -23.98 10.00
CA GLY A 422 18.91 -23.12 8.95
C GLY A 422 19.02 -21.66 9.40
N LYS A 423 19.52 -20.83 8.48
CA LYS A 423 19.77 -19.40 8.70
C LYS A 423 19.10 -18.57 7.63
N VAL A 424 18.71 -17.37 8.03
CA VAL A 424 18.08 -16.40 7.15
C VAL A 424 18.66 -15.02 7.42
N GLN A 425 18.79 -14.21 6.38
CA GLN A 425 19.22 -12.83 6.50
C GLN A 425 18.40 -11.91 5.60
N ASP A 426 17.98 -10.78 6.15
CA ASP A 426 17.16 -9.80 5.45
C ASP A 426 18.02 -8.72 4.81
N PHE A 427 17.59 -8.30 3.64
CA PHE A 427 18.14 -7.23 2.84
C PHE A 427 17.01 -6.29 2.43
N ARG A 428 17.37 -5.08 1.97
CA ARG A 428 16.38 -4.05 1.61
C ARG A 428 15.29 -4.53 0.65
N ASN A 429 15.64 -5.39 -0.31
CA ASN A 429 14.74 -5.80 -1.38
C ASN A 429 14.45 -7.32 -1.40
N GLY A 430 14.82 -8.05 -0.35
CA GLY A 430 14.59 -9.49 -0.29
C GLY A 430 15.34 -10.16 0.84
N ARG A 431 15.42 -11.49 0.77
CA ARG A 431 15.93 -12.31 1.85
C ARG A 431 16.75 -13.47 1.32
N VAL A 432 17.79 -13.86 2.05
CA VAL A 432 18.64 -15.00 1.71
C VAL A 432 18.44 -16.09 2.74
N TYR A 433 18.22 -17.32 2.28
CA TYR A 433 17.93 -18.49 3.10
C TYR A 433 19.02 -19.53 2.90
N TRP A 434 19.51 -20.07 4.01
CA TRP A 434 20.47 -21.17 4.04
C TRP A 434 19.89 -22.31 4.86
N LYS A 435 19.77 -23.49 4.27
CA LYS A 435 19.40 -24.70 4.99
C LYS A 435 20.63 -25.26 5.71
N LYS A 436 20.44 -25.77 6.93
CA LYS A 436 21.51 -26.43 7.69
C LYS A 436 22.25 -27.46 6.84
N ASP A 437 23.57 -27.37 6.87
CA ASP A 437 24.51 -28.26 6.16
C ASP A 437 24.41 -28.21 4.62
N ALA A 438 23.69 -27.24 4.04
CA ALA A 438 23.66 -27.04 2.60
C ALA A 438 24.92 -26.32 2.10
N ASP A 439 25.41 -26.73 0.94
CA ASP A 439 26.59 -26.11 0.31
C ASP A 439 26.35 -24.68 -0.18
N LYS A 440 25.07 -24.30 -0.36
CA LYS A 440 24.64 -23.02 -0.93
C LYS A 440 23.46 -22.45 -0.14
N ALA A 441 23.39 -21.12 -0.10
CA ALA A 441 22.20 -20.37 0.27
C ALA A 441 21.49 -19.86 -0.99
N TRP A 442 20.23 -19.44 -0.90
CA TRP A 442 19.44 -18.95 -2.04
C TRP A 442 18.66 -17.70 -1.66
N ALA A 443 18.64 -16.73 -2.57
CA ALA A 443 17.89 -15.50 -2.38
C ALA A 443 16.45 -15.67 -2.87
N THR A 444 15.48 -15.12 -2.14
CA THR A 444 14.12 -14.89 -2.63
C THR A 444 13.81 -13.41 -2.49
N TRP A 445 13.18 -12.81 -3.50
CA TRP A 445 12.96 -11.38 -3.57
C TRP A 445 11.73 -11.10 -4.44
N GLY A 446 11.31 -9.84 -4.48
CA GLY A 446 10.12 -9.43 -5.24
C GLY A 446 8.89 -10.27 -4.88
N ARG A 447 8.06 -10.53 -5.90
CA ARG A 447 6.73 -11.14 -5.78
C ARG A 447 6.76 -12.56 -5.22
N ILE A 448 7.73 -13.35 -5.67
CA ILE A 448 7.94 -14.72 -5.18
C ILE A 448 8.39 -14.68 -3.72
N GLY A 449 9.31 -13.76 -3.36
CA GLY A 449 9.78 -13.59 -1.99
C GLY A 449 8.70 -13.13 -1.01
N ALA A 450 7.81 -12.22 -1.41
CA ALA A 450 6.68 -11.82 -0.57
C ALA A 450 5.69 -12.96 -0.37
N ARG A 451 5.31 -13.69 -1.43
CA ARG A 451 4.42 -14.85 -1.29
C ARG A 451 5.03 -15.91 -0.37
N TYR A 452 6.32 -16.21 -0.54
CA TYR A 452 7.03 -17.15 0.32
C TYR A 452 7.08 -16.68 1.78
N SER A 453 7.27 -15.38 2.02
CA SER A 453 7.28 -14.80 3.37
C SER A 453 5.90 -14.84 4.03
N ALA A 454 4.83 -14.52 3.29
CA ALA A 454 3.45 -14.62 3.75
C ALA A 454 3.07 -16.06 4.14
N MET A 455 3.68 -17.07 3.51
CA MET A 455 3.52 -18.47 3.87
C MET A 455 4.32 -18.91 5.12
N ASN A 456 5.02 -17.99 5.81
CA ASN A 456 6.01 -18.28 6.87
C ASN A 456 7.31 -18.95 6.39
N GLY A 457 7.71 -18.72 5.14
CA GLY A 457 9.04 -19.09 4.62
C GLY A 457 9.38 -20.57 4.79
N PRO A 458 10.57 -20.93 5.33
CA PRO A 458 10.98 -22.32 5.50
C PRO A 458 10.14 -23.13 6.49
N SER A 459 9.35 -22.47 7.34
CA SER A 459 8.39 -23.13 8.24
C SER A 459 7.12 -23.55 7.52
N SER A 460 6.89 -23.03 6.31
CA SER A 460 5.80 -23.47 5.44
C SER A 460 6.02 -24.88 4.92
N TRP A 461 4.97 -25.46 4.33
CA TRP A 461 5.08 -26.77 3.68
C TRP A 461 6.04 -26.77 2.48
N LEU A 462 6.38 -25.62 1.89
CA LEU A 462 7.33 -25.55 0.76
C LEU A 462 8.76 -25.94 1.17
N GLY A 463 9.14 -25.73 2.43
CA GLY A 463 10.52 -25.89 2.90
C GLY A 463 11.45 -24.78 2.36
N TYR A 464 12.76 -25.03 2.37
CA TYR A 464 13.78 -24.08 1.90
C TYR A 464 13.78 -23.90 0.37
N PRO A 465 14.20 -22.73 -0.14
CA PRO A 465 14.51 -22.59 -1.56
C PRO A 465 15.65 -23.54 -1.97
N THR A 466 15.57 -24.09 -3.18
CA THR A 466 16.55 -25.06 -3.71
C THR A 466 17.33 -24.55 -4.92
N GLY A 467 16.96 -23.38 -5.44
CA GLY A 467 17.60 -22.73 -6.59
C GLY A 467 17.34 -21.24 -6.65
N GLU A 468 17.93 -20.57 -7.63
CA GLU A 468 17.63 -19.18 -7.94
C GLU A 468 16.22 -19.04 -8.51
N GLU A 469 15.66 -17.84 -8.45
CA GLU A 469 14.56 -17.48 -9.31
C GLU A 469 14.99 -17.58 -10.79
N HIS A 470 14.17 -18.20 -11.63
CA HIS A 470 14.40 -18.41 -13.06
C HIS A 470 13.36 -17.65 -13.88
N GLN A 471 13.83 -17.02 -14.97
CA GLN A 471 12.93 -16.35 -15.91
C GLN A 471 12.29 -17.38 -16.83
N ILE A 472 10.98 -17.26 -17.02
CA ILE A 472 10.14 -18.06 -17.92
C ILE A 472 9.32 -17.14 -18.82
N LYS A 473 8.54 -17.70 -19.74
CA LYS A 473 7.83 -16.92 -20.76
C LYS A 473 6.76 -16.02 -20.14
N GLY A 474 7.06 -14.74 -19.95
CA GLY A 474 6.13 -13.77 -19.37
C GLY A 474 6.09 -13.79 -17.84
N GLY A 475 7.06 -14.43 -17.18
CA GLY A 475 7.07 -14.57 -15.73
C GLY A 475 8.38 -15.07 -15.16
N PHE A 476 8.33 -15.46 -13.90
CA PHE A 476 9.44 -16.04 -13.14
C PHE A 476 8.93 -17.24 -12.34
N PHE A 477 9.82 -18.16 -11.98
CA PHE A 477 9.51 -19.17 -10.96
C PHE A 477 10.74 -19.47 -10.12
N GLN A 478 10.52 -19.97 -8.91
CA GLN A 478 11.57 -20.45 -8.02
C GLN A 478 11.19 -21.80 -7.42
N GLN A 479 12.17 -22.70 -7.33
CA GLN A 479 11.99 -24.02 -6.73
C GLN A 479 12.31 -24.02 -5.24
N PHE A 480 11.54 -24.82 -4.52
CA PHE A 480 11.66 -25.10 -3.08
C PHE A 480 11.71 -26.62 -2.86
N GLU A 481 11.92 -27.07 -1.63
CA GLU A 481 12.07 -28.50 -1.33
C GLU A 481 10.84 -29.34 -1.73
N ASN A 482 9.64 -28.81 -1.50
CA ASN A 482 8.38 -29.55 -1.70
C ASN A 482 7.45 -28.92 -2.76
N GLY A 483 7.96 -27.99 -3.56
CA GLY A 483 7.18 -27.33 -4.61
C GLY A 483 7.92 -26.21 -5.31
N ALA A 484 7.17 -25.33 -5.96
CA ALA A 484 7.67 -24.13 -6.61
C ALA A 484 6.66 -22.99 -6.47
N ILE A 485 7.13 -21.75 -6.57
CA ILE A 485 6.26 -20.58 -6.71
C ILE A 485 6.47 -20.03 -8.13
N TYR A 486 5.37 -19.86 -8.87
CA TYR A 486 5.33 -19.26 -10.20
C TYR A 486 4.72 -17.88 -10.12
N TRP A 487 5.25 -16.93 -10.88
CA TRP A 487 4.73 -15.56 -10.95
C TRP A 487 4.62 -15.08 -12.39
N THR A 488 3.49 -14.45 -12.72
CA THR A 488 3.33 -13.60 -13.91
C THR A 488 2.59 -12.32 -13.52
N PRO A 489 2.66 -11.24 -14.33
CA PRO A 489 1.86 -10.04 -14.09
C PRO A 489 0.35 -10.30 -14.08
N GLN A 490 -0.13 -11.34 -14.78
CA GLN A 490 -1.56 -11.65 -14.90
C GLN A 490 -2.08 -12.55 -13.78
N THR A 491 -1.25 -13.43 -13.23
CA THR A 491 -1.67 -14.45 -12.26
C THR A 491 -1.20 -14.19 -10.83
N GLY A 492 -0.29 -13.24 -10.61
CA GLY A 492 0.37 -13.07 -9.32
C GLY A 492 1.29 -14.25 -8.99
N ALA A 493 1.79 -14.29 -7.74
CA ALA A 493 2.71 -15.32 -7.27
C ALA A 493 1.91 -16.46 -6.62
N VAL A 494 2.00 -17.65 -7.21
CA VAL A 494 1.20 -18.83 -6.81
C VAL A 494 2.11 -20.03 -6.57
N GLU A 495 2.00 -20.61 -5.39
CA GLU A 495 2.68 -21.83 -5.00
C GLU A 495 2.00 -23.09 -5.56
N VAL A 496 2.81 -24.07 -5.96
CA VAL A 496 2.36 -25.36 -6.51
C VAL A 496 3.17 -26.48 -5.86
N LYS A 497 2.50 -27.53 -5.36
CA LYS A 497 3.15 -28.71 -4.76
C LYS A 497 3.89 -29.53 -5.80
N SER A 498 4.98 -30.21 -5.40
CA SER A 498 5.79 -31.03 -6.32
C SER A 498 4.99 -32.11 -7.06
N ASP A 499 4.05 -32.78 -6.39
CA ASP A 499 3.22 -33.81 -7.04
C ASP A 499 2.29 -33.22 -8.13
N ILE A 500 1.78 -32.01 -7.91
CA ILE A 500 1.03 -31.25 -8.93
C ILE A 500 1.98 -30.79 -10.05
N ILE A 501 3.19 -30.31 -9.73
CA ILE A 501 4.19 -29.92 -10.74
C ILE A 501 4.58 -31.12 -11.62
N ASP A 502 4.75 -32.30 -11.03
CA ASP A 502 5.08 -33.53 -11.74
C ASP A 502 3.95 -33.99 -12.67
N ALA A 503 2.70 -33.86 -12.23
CA ALA A 503 1.54 -34.15 -13.06
C ALA A 503 1.39 -33.13 -14.19
N TRP A 504 1.44 -31.83 -13.87
CA TRP A 504 1.37 -30.73 -14.82
C TRP A 504 2.52 -30.77 -15.85
N GLY A 505 3.70 -31.22 -15.44
CA GLY A 505 4.86 -31.39 -16.32
C GLY A 505 4.66 -32.38 -17.45
N LYS A 506 3.82 -33.42 -17.25
CA LYS A 506 3.43 -34.36 -18.32
C LYS A 506 2.61 -33.68 -19.42
N HIS A 507 2.02 -32.52 -19.13
CA HIS A 507 1.28 -31.70 -20.08
C HIS A 507 2.08 -30.49 -20.59
N GLY A 508 3.38 -30.39 -20.27
CA GLY A 508 4.27 -29.34 -20.78
C GLY A 508 4.41 -28.09 -19.90
N TRP A 509 4.06 -28.18 -18.61
CA TRP A 509 4.08 -27.06 -17.65
C TRP A 509 3.43 -25.79 -18.22
N GLU A 510 4.04 -24.61 -18.02
CA GLU A 510 3.50 -23.31 -18.43
C GLU A 510 3.48 -23.11 -19.95
N THR A 511 4.24 -23.92 -20.68
CA THR A 511 4.21 -23.93 -22.16
C THR A 511 3.14 -24.87 -22.72
N GLY A 512 2.51 -25.66 -21.84
CA GLY A 512 1.49 -26.64 -22.13
C GLY A 512 0.08 -26.08 -22.20
N ALA A 513 -0.89 -26.99 -22.30
CA ALA A 513 -2.29 -26.63 -22.46
C ALA A 513 -2.88 -25.86 -21.26
N PHE A 514 -2.40 -26.15 -20.04
CA PHE A 514 -2.94 -25.59 -18.80
C PHE A 514 -2.53 -24.13 -18.54
N GLY A 515 -1.42 -23.66 -19.13
CA GLY A 515 -0.88 -22.34 -18.83
C GLY A 515 -0.39 -22.23 -17.37
N TYR A 516 -0.44 -21.03 -16.81
CA TYR A 516 0.05 -20.72 -15.45
C TYR A 516 -0.96 -21.05 -14.34
N PRO A 517 -0.52 -21.34 -13.11
CA PRO A 517 -1.40 -21.41 -11.95
C PRO A 517 -2.01 -20.03 -11.65
N THR A 518 -3.29 -19.99 -11.26
CA THR A 518 -4.06 -18.73 -11.09
C THR A 518 -4.49 -18.46 -9.64
N ALA A 519 -4.52 -19.47 -8.78
CA ALA A 519 -4.87 -19.34 -7.37
C ALA A 519 -4.23 -20.46 -6.55
N PRO A 520 -3.88 -20.24 -5.26
CA PRO A 520 -3.40 -21.29 -4.34
C PRO A 520 -4.30 -22.54 -4.29
N ALA A 521 -3.71 -23.69 -3.93
CA ALA A 521 -4.45 -24.94 -3.79
C ALA A 521 -5.49 -24.87 -2.66
N GLN A 522 -6.78 -24.93 -3.02
CA GLN A 522 -7.87 -25.02 -2.05
C GLN A 522 -7.96 -26.43 -1.47
N GLN A 523 -7.92 -26.54 -0.14
CA GLN A 523 -8.03 -27.84 0.54
C GLN A 523 -9.48 -28.30 0.59
N VAL A 524 -9.70 -29.61 0.44
CA VAL A 524 -11.03 -30.23 0.48
C VAL A 524 -11.28 -30.82 1.85
N ALA A 525 -12.45 -30.54 2.45
CA ALA A 525 -12.85 -31.14 3.72
C ALA A 525 -12.90 -32.68 3.58
N GLY A 526 -12.18 -33.40 4.46
CA GLY A 526 -12.02 -34.85 4.34
C GLY A 526 -10.78 -35.31 3.54
N GLY A 527 -10.01 -34.38 2.98
CA GLY A 527 -8.70 -34.62 2.38
C GLY A 527 -8.68 -34.45 0.86
N GLY A 528 -7.53 -34.01 0.34
CA GLY A 528 -7.33 -33.65 -1.06
C GLY A 528 -7.24 -32.13 -1.27
N ALA A 529 -6.96 -31.71 -2.49
CA ALA A 529 -6.83 -30.29 -2.84
C ALA A 529 -7.14 -30.05 -4.32
N VAL A 530 -7.54 -28.82 -4.65
CA VAL A 530 -7.76 -28.36 -6.03
C VAL A 530 -6.91 -27.13 -6.30
N GLN A 531 -6.12 -27.20 -7.37
CA GLN A 531 -5.28 -26.10 -7.85
C GLN A 531 -5.83 -25.63 -9.20
N GLN A 532 -6.14 -24.34 -9.31
CA GLN A 532 -6.61 -23.74 -10.55
C GLN A 532 -5.44 -23.25 -11.43
N PHE A 533 -5.61 -23.43 -12.74
CA PHE A 533 -4.71 -22.97 -13.80
C PHE A 533 -5.52 -22.19 -14.85
N GLN A 534 -4.83 -21.43 -15.71
CA GLN A 534 -5.47 -20.58 -16.73
C GLN A 534 -6.49 -21.34 -17.60
N ASN A 535 -6.17 -22.58 -17.98
CA ASN A 535 -7.01 -23.38 -18.88
C ASN A 535 -7.36 -24.76 -18.29
N GLY A 536 -7.52 -24.86 -16.97
CA GLY A 536 -7.93 -26.13 -16.35
C GLY A 536 -7.61 -26.20 -14.87
N VAL A 537 -7.68 -27.41 -14.32
CA VAL A 537 -7.48 -27.65 -12.89
C VAL A 537 -6.68 -28.90 -12.63
N ALA A 538 -5.91 -28.90 -11.55
CA ALA A 538 -5.31 -30.10 -10.98
C ALA A 538 -6.08 -30.50 -9.73
N VAL A 539 -6.59 -31.72 -9.69
CA VAL A 539 -7.31 -32.26 -8.53
C VAL A 539 -6.45 -33.35 -7.90
N ARG A 540 -6.04 -33.11 -6.66
CA ARG A 540 -5.26 -34.03 -5.83
C ARG A 540 -6.19 -34.73 -4.86
N ASP A 541 -6.30 -36.04 -4.92
CA ASP A 541 -7.11 -36.80 -3.96
C ASP A 541 -6.40 -36.96 -2.60
N LYS A 542 -7.12 -37.55 -1.63
CA LYS A 542 -6.60 -37.81 -0.27
C LYS A 542 -5.36 -38.72 -0.24
N ASP A 543 -5.16 -39.53 -1.27
CA ASP A 543 -4.03 -40.46 -1.40
C ASP A 543 -2.85 -39.82 -2.14
N GLY A 544 -2.98 -38.53 -2.52
CA GLY A 544 -1.95 -37.75 -3.20
C GLY A 544 -1.89 -37.96 -4.71
N LYS A 545 -2.86 -38.67 -5.31
CA LYS A 545 -2.92 -38.84 -6.75
C LYS A 545 -3.49 -37.57 -7.38
N VAL A 546 -2.76 -37.01 -8.34
CA VAL A 546 -3.15 -35.81 -9.08
C VAL A 546 -3.75 -36.22 -10.42
N ARG A 547 -4.89 -35.62 -10.77
CA ARG A 547 -5.53 -35.71 -12.09
C ARG A 547 -5.67 -34.31 -12.68
N MET A 548 -5.21 -34.15 -13.91
CA MET A 548 -5.29 -32.89 -14.65
C MET A 548 -6.56 -32.88 -15.51
N ILE A 549 -7.39 -31.83 -15.38
CA ILE A 549 -8.65 -31.68 -16.14
C ILE A 549 -8.58 -30.39 -16.95
N GLU A 550 -8.52 -30.52 -18.28
CA GLU A 550 -8.29 -29.42 -19.21
C GLU A 550 -9.59 -28.69 -19.59
N GLY A 551 -9.46 -27.42 -19.97
CA GLY A 551 -10.44 -26.66 -20.73
C GLY A 551 -11.82 -26.55 -20.08
N LYS A 552 -12.85 -26.62 -20.93
CA LYS A 552 -14.26 -26.37 -20.54
C LYS A 552 -14.81 -27.39 -19.55
N ILE A 553 -14.25 -28.60 -19.49
CA ILE A 553 -14.65 -29.59 -18.48
C ILE A 553 -14.13 -29.17 -17.10
N GLY A 554 -12.88 -28.70 -17.01
CA GLY A 554 -12.31 -28.19 -15.76
C GLY A 554 -13.04 -26.95 -15.24
N GLU A 555 -13.36 -26.00 -16.13
CA GLU A 555 -14.15 -24.80 -15.81
C GLU A 555 -15.52 -25.17 -15.22
N LYS A 556 -16.27 -26.04 -15.91
CA LYS A 556 -17.58 -26.51 -15.45
C LYS A 556 -17.50 -27.23 -14.10
N TYR A 557 -16.42 -27.97 -13.86
CA TYR A 557 -16.22 -28.68 -12.59
C TYR A 557 -16.03 -27.72 -11.41
N ILE A 558 -15.29 -26.62 -11.59
CA ILE A 558 -15.13 -25.58 -10.56
C ILE A 558 -16.41 -24.79 -10.36
N GLU A 559 -17.11 -24.42 -11.43
CA GLU A 559 -18.42 -23.76 -11.34
C GLU A 559 -19.43 -24.58 -10.54
N ALA A 560 -19.35 -25.91 -10.64
CA ALA A 560 -20.21 -26.82 -9.90
C ALA A 560 -19.82 -27.02 -8.42
N GLY A 561 -18.73 -26.39 -7.95
CA GLY A 561 -18.24 -26.51 -6.57
C GLY A 561 -17.08 -27.50 -6.36
N GLY A 562 -16.49 -28.02 -7.43
CA GLY A 562 -15.33 -28.93 -7.36
C GLY A 562 -15.58 -30.19 -6.52
N PRO A 563 -14.56 -30.85 -5.97
CA PRO A 563 -14.72 -32.08 -5.18
C PRO A 563 -15.37 -31.85 -3.82
N ALA A 564 -15.39 -30.62 -3.30
CA ALA A 564 -15.96 -30.29 -1.99
C ALA A 564 -17.48 -30.16 -2.05
N ASP A 565 -17.99 -29.35 -3.00
CA ASP A 565 -19.38 -28.91 -2.99
C ASP A 565 -20.18 -29.42 -4.21
N SER A 566 -19.51 -29.98 -5.23
CA SER A 566 -20.23 -30.55 -6.37
C SER A 566 -20.84 -31.91 -6.05
N SER A 567 -21.93 -32.23 -6.74
CA SER A 567 -22.53 -33.56 -6.73
C SER A 567 -21.70 -34.65 -7.43
N LEU A 568 -20.51 -34.33 -7.96
CA LEU A 568 -19.68 -35.26 -8.74
C LEU A 568 -18.61 -35.98 -7.92
N GLY A 569 -18.11 -35.37 -6.84
CA GLY A 569 -16.96 -35.87 -6.07
C GLY A 569 -15.63 -35.76 -6.84
N PHE A 570 -14.64 -36.58 -6.48
CA PHE A 570 -13.32 -36.54 -7.11
C PHE A 570 -13.33 -37.11 -8.54
N PRO A 571 -12.48 -36.60 -9.46
CA PRO A 571 -12.33 -37.19 -10.78
C PRO A 571 -11.78 -38.60 -10.67
N ARG A 572 -12.24 -39.53 -11.52
CA ARG A 572 -11.75 -40.91 -11.67
C ARG A 572 -10.83 -41.09 -12.88
N SER A 573 -10.98 -40.25 -13.89
CA SER A 573 -10.11 -40.18 -15.07
C SER A 573 -9.59 -38.76 -15.28
N GLU A 574 -8.60 -38.61 -16.14
CA GLU A 574 -8.38 -37.34 -16.85
C GLU A 574 -9.35 -37.27 -18.03
N GLU A 575 -9.21 -36.25 -18.87
CA GLU A 575 -10.06 -36.08 -20.05
C GLU A 575 -9.89 -37.23 -21.06
N ILE A 576 -10.99 -37.90 -21.39
CA ILE A 576 -11.06 -38.97 -22.39
C ILE A 576 -11.61 -38.38 -23.68
N LYS A 577 -10.76 -38.29 -24.70
CA LYS A 577 -11.15 -37.81 -26.03
C LYS A 577 -11.95 -38.86 -26.77
N VAL A 578 -13.11 -38.46 -27.28
CA VAL A 578 -14.00 -39.30 -28.10
C VAL A 578 -14.35 -38.59 -29.41
N LYS A 579 -15.03 -39.27 -30.33
CA LYS A 579 -15.41 -38.64 -31.59
C LYS A 579 -16.41 -37.51 -31.32
N GLY A 580 -16.04 -36.29 -31.66
CA GLY A 580 -16.90 -35.10 -31.54
C GLY A 580 -16.70 -34.27 -30.26
N GLY A 581 -15.88 -34.72 -29.31
CA GLY A 581 -15.67 -34.02 -28.05
C GLY A 581 -14.84 -34.83 -27.05
N ALA A 582 -15.11 -34.64 -25.77
CA ALA A 582 -14.43 -35.35 -24.70
C ALA A 582 -15.33 -35.49 -23.46
N PHE A 583 -14.94 -36.36 -22.53
CA PHE A 583 -15.59 -36.43 -21.23
C PHE A 583 -14.60 -36.78 -20.13
N THR A 584 -14.91 -36.41 -18.89
CA THR A 584 -14.18 -36.82 -17.69
C THR A 584 -15.11 -37.58 -16.77
N GLN A 585 -14.62 -38.68 -16.20
CA GLN A 585 -15.34 -39.49 -15.22
C GLN A 585 -15.05 -38.97 -13.81
N PHE A 586 -16.08 -38.92 -12.96
CA PHE A 586 -16.01 -38.56 -11.55
C PHE A 586 -16.62 -39.68 -10.69
N GLU A 587 -16.62 -39.52 -9.37
CA GLU A 587 -17.12 -40.54 -8.45
C GLU A 587 -18.62 -40.82 -8.62
N HIS A 588 -19.38 -39.77 -8.91
CA HIS A 588 -20.84 -39.79 -8.92
C HIS A 588 -21.45 -39.36 -10.27
N GLY A 589 -20.64 -39.17 -11.30
CA GLY A 589 -21.11 -38.81 -12.63
C GLY A 589 -19.98 -38.55 -13.62
N ASN A 590 -20.33 -38.01 -14.78
CA ASN A 590 -19.42 -37.57 -15.82
C ASN A 590 -19.72 -36.11 -16.19
N ILE A 591 -18.71 -35.41 -16.68
CA ILE A 591 -18.90 -34.17 -17.44
C ILE A 591 -18.55 -34.48 -18.90
N TYR A 592 -19.50 -34.24 -19.80
CA TYR A 592 -19.31 -34.36 -21.25
C TYR A 592 -19.18 -32.97 -21.87
N TRP A 593 -18.31 -32.84 -22.87
CA TRP A 593 -18.12 -31.62 -23.63
C TRP A 593 -18.04 -31.89 -25.13
N SER A 594 -18.76 -31.10 -25.91
CA SER A 594 -18.53 -30.96 -27.35
C SER A 594 -18.53 -29.49 -27.78
N ALA A 595 -17.99 -29.20 -28.96
CA ALA A 595 -17.99 -27.85 -29.50
C ALA A 595 -19.41 -27.29 -29.77
N SER A 596 -20.39 -28.16 -30.03
CA SER A 596 -21.79 -27.78 -30.28
C SER A 596 -22.59 -27.58 -29.00
N SER A 597 -22.30 -28.36 -27.95
CA SER A 597 -23.14 -28.43 -26.75
C SER A 597 -22.58 -27.67 -25.55
N GLY A 598 -21.25 -27.51 -25.44
CA GLY A 598 -20.63 -27.05 -24.20
C GLY A 598 -20.44 -28.19 -23.18
N ALA A 599 -20.01 -27.85 -21.96
CA ALA A 599 -19.73 -28.83 -20.92
C ALA A 599 -20.93 -29.02 -19.98
N HIS A 600 -21.43 -30.25 -19.85
CA HIS A 600 -22.63 -30.57 -19.08
C HIS A 600 -22.44 -31.80 -18.18
N ILE A 601 -23.07 -31.74 -17.02
CA ILE A 601 -23.02 -32.75 -15.96
C ILE A 601 -24.11 -33.79 -16.17
N ILE A 602 -23.71 -35.07 -16.18
CA ILE A 602 -24.62 -36.22 -16.09
C ILE A 602 -24.22 -37.09 -14.90
N LYS A 603 -25.14 -37.35 -13.98
CA LYS A 603 -24.90 -38.16 -12.78
C LYS A 603 -25.09 -39.64 -13.08
N TYR A 604 -24.38 -40.50 -12.36
CA TYR A 604 -24.64 -41.94 -12.42
C TYR A 604 -26.02 -42.26 -11.83
N GLY A 605 -26.76 -43.13 -12.52
CA GLY A 605 -28.13 -43.47 -12.18
C GLY A 605 -28.88 -43.99 -13.40
N LYS A 606 -30.20 -44.18 -13.26
CA LYS A 606 -31.01 -44.83 -14.31
C LYS A 606 -31.03 -44.06 -15.62
N ILE A 607 -30.98 -42.72 -15.59
CA ILE A 607 -30.91 -41.89 -16.80
C ILE A 607 -29.62 -42.18 -17.57
N PHE A 608 -28.47 -42.24 -16.87
CA PHE A 608 -27.18 -42.54 -17.48
C PHE A 608 -27.14 -43.96 -18.06
N ASP A 609 -27.66 -44.94 -17.34
CA ASP A 609 -27.74 -46.34 -17.81
C ASP A 609 -28.61 -46.45 -19.06
N ALA A 610 -29.78 -45.79 -19.05
CA ALA A 610 -30.71 -45.76 -20.15
C ALA A 610 -30.15 -45.05 -21.40
N TRP A 611 -29.40 -43.97 -21.22
CA TRP A 611 -28.65 -43.31 -22.29
C TRP A 611 -27.53 -44.22 -22.83
N GLY A 612 -26.92 -45.03 -21.95
CA GLY A 612 -25.89 -46.00 -22.31
C GLY A 612 -26.38 -47.17 -23.17
N GLU A 613 -27.60 -47.67 -22.95
CA GLU A 613 -28.24 -48.63 -23.87
C GLU A 613 -28.33 -48.10 -25.30
N ASP A 614 -28.45 -46.78 -25.44
CA ASP A 614 -28.50 -46.07 -26.72
C ASP A 614 -27.12 -45.62 -27.21
N LYS A 615 -26.03 -46.11 -26.60
CA LYS A 615 -24.61 -45.81 -26.91
C LYS A 615 -24.13 -44.39 -26.55
N TRP A 616 -24.68 -43.80 -25.49
CA TRP A 616 -24.27 -42.51 -24.95
C TRP A 616 -24.19 -41.41 -26.03
N GLU A 617 -23.11 -40.63 -26.05
CA GLU A 617 -22.92 -39.48 -26.93
C GLU A 617 -22.71 -39.85 -28.40
N GLN A 618 -22.35 -41.10 -28.67
CA GLN A 618 -22.27 -41.67 -30.03
C GLN A 618 -23.62 -42.23 -30.50
N GLY A 619 -24.63 -42.13 -29.65
CA GLY A 619 -25.95 -42.70 -29.79
C GLY A 619 -26.96 -41.82 -30.48
N ARG A 620 -28.21 -42.31 -30.50
CA ARG A 620 -29.33 -41.59 -31.14
C ARG A 620 -29.67 -40.25 -30.47
N PHE A 621 -29.32 -40.07 -29.20
CA PHE A 621 -29.61 -38.85 -28.44
C PHE A 621 -28.56 -37.75 -28.65
N GLY A 622 -27.33 -38.12 -29.04
CA GLY A 622 -26.20 -37.19 -29.16
C GLY A 622 -25.69 -36.68 -27.81
N TRP A 623 -25.10 -35.49 -27.82
CA TRP A 623 -24.46 -34.87 -26.66
C TRP A 623 -25.50 -34.25 -25.69
N PRO A 624 -25.23 -34.21 -24.37
CA PRO A 624 -26.05 -33.42 -23.45
C PRO A 624 -25.93 -31.94 -23.76
N ILE A 625 -27.03 -31.21 -23.67
CA ILE A 625 -27.09 -29.75 -23.92
C ILE A 625 -27.49 -28.95 -22.66
N GLU A 626 -27.86 -29.64 -21.59
CA GLU A 626 -28.14 -29.08 -20.26
C GLU A 626 -27.64 -30.06 -19.18
N ASP A 627 -27.28 -29.53 -18.01
CA ASP A 627 -26.99 -30.35 -16.83
C ASP A 627 -28.20 -31.18 -16.40
N GLN A 628 -27.96 -32.34 -15.79
CA GLN A 628 -29.00 -33.14 -15.16
C GLN A 628 -29.69 -32.38 -14.02
N GLN A 629 -30.99 -32.15 -14.18
CA GLN A 629 -31.80 -31.35 -13.26
C GLN A 629 -32.86 -32.20 -12.56
N GLY A 630 -33.15 -31.85 -11.31
CA GLY A 630 -34.32 -32.37 -10.59
C GLY A 630 -35.61 -31.73 -11.10
N ILE A 631 -36.69 -32.50 -11.12
CA ILE A 631 -38.05 -32.04 -11.39
C ILE A 631 -38.97 -32.31 -10.18
N PRO A 632 -40.10 -31.59 -10.05
CA PRO A 632 -41.02 -31.77 -8.92
C PRO A 632 -41.40 -33.25 -8.70
N ALA A 633 -41.60 -33.61 -7.43
CA ALA A 633 -41.88 -34.98 -6.98
C ALA A 633 -40.72 -35.99 -7.11
N GLY A 634 -39.46 -35.51 -7.17
CA GLY A 634 -38.27 -36.35 -7.05
C GLY A 634 -37.86 -37.07 -8.33
N GLY A 635 -38.32 -36.58 -9.48
CA GLY A 635 -37.84 -37.03 -10.78
C GLY A 635 -36.58 -36.27 -11.22
N GLU A 636 -35.95 -36.73 -12.29
CA GLU A 636 -34.80 -36.08 -12.91
C GLU A 636 -34.96 -36.02 -14.45
N VAL A 637 -34.27 -35.09 -15.10
CA VAL A 637 -34.28 -34.94 -16.57
C VAL A 637 -32.90 -34.53 -17.09
N VAL A 638 -32.55 -35.06 -18.26
CA VAL A 638 -31.41 -34.60 -19.06
C VAL A 638 -31.88 -34.35 -20.50
N LYS A 639 -31.50 -33.20 -21.06
CA LYS A 639 -31.74 -32.88 -22.47
C LYS A 639 -30.48 -33.12 -23.29
N PHE A 640 -30.67 -33.67 -24.48
CA PHE A 640 -29.64 -33.98 -25.45
C PHE A 640 -29.93 -33.30 -26.79
N GLU A 641 -28.96 -33.28 -27.70
CA GLU A 641 -29.08 -32.69 -29.05
C GLU A 641 -30.29 -33.23 -29.83
N HIS A 642 -30.63 -34.51 -29.64
CA HIS A 642 -31.67 -35.20 -30.40
C HIS A 642 -32.73 -35.85 -29.50
N GLY A 643 -33.04 -35.25 -28.34
CA GLY A 643 -34.12 -35.72 -27.47
C GLY A 643 -33.89 -35.42 -26.00
N GLU A 644 -34.68 -36.05 -25.14
CA GLU A 644 -34.52 -35.97 -23.69
C GLU A 644 -34.82 -37.31 -23.02
N ILE A 645 -34.24 -37.51 -21.84
CA ILE A 645 -34.51 -38.68 -20.99
C ILE A 645 -34.93 -38.18 -19.62
N ARG A 646 -36.05 -38.71 -19.11
CA ARG A 646 -36.64 -38.36 -17.82
C ARG A 646 -36.76 -39.59 -16.93
N GLU A 647 -36.50 -39.42 -15.64
CA GLU A 647 -36.91 -40.36 -14.59
C GLU A 647 -38.09 -39.75 -13.82
N ILE A 648 -39.27 -40.39 -13.86
CA ILE A 648 -40.47 -39.94 -13.14
C ILE A 648 -41.02 -41.11 -12.34
N ASN A 649 -41.18 -40.95 -11.02
CA ASN A 649 -41.64 -42.00 -10.11
C ASN A 649 -40.84 -43.32 -10.26
N GLY A 650 -39.54 -43.21 -10.53
CA GLY A 650 -38.64 -44.35 -10.71
C GLY A 650 -38.67 -45.01 -12.10
N ASN A 651 -39.49 -44.52 -13.03
CA ASN A 651 -39.60 -45.04 -14.40
C ASN A 651 -38.87 -44.13 -15.39
N ILE A 652 -38.13 -44.75 -16.32
CA ILE A 652 -37.43 -44.05 -17.39
C ILE A 652 -38.35 -43.82 -18.59
N GLN A 653 -38.36 -42.58 -19.08
CA GLN A 653 -39.01 -42.15 -20.31
C GLN A 653 -37.94 -41.61 -21.28
N LYS A 654 -37.93 -42.14 -22.50
CA LYS A 654 -36.97 -41.82 -23.56
C LYS A 654 -37.72 -41.14 -24.71
N ASP A 655 -37.48 -39.86 -24.94
CA ASP A 655 -38.16 -39.07 -25.96
C ASP A 655 -37.17 -38.57 -27.03
N PRO A 656 -36.81 -39.41 -28.03
CA PRO A 656 -35.94 -39.01 -29.14
C PRO A 656 -36.67 -38.09 -30.14
N ARG A 657 -35.93 -37.16 -30.77
CA ARG A 657 -36.44 -36.21 -31.78
C ARG A 657 -36.05 -36.59 -33.20
#